data_AF-A0A1I2X2M6-F1
#
_entry.id   AF-A0A1I2X2M6-F1
#
_cell.length_a   1.000
_cell.length_b   1.000
_cell.length_c   1.000
_cell.angle_alpha   90.00
_cell.angle_beta   90.00
_cell.angle_gamma   90.00
#
_symmetry.space_group_name_H-M   'P 1'
#
loop_
_entity.id
_entity.type
_entity.pdbx_description
1 polymer ?
#
loop_
_entity_poly.entity_id
_entity_poly.type
_entity_poly.pdbx_seq_one_letter_code
_entity_poly.pdbx_strand_id
1 'polypeptide(L)'
;MKCVRSEHLHLRQGTSDKVYEVDLVENETLSEPERYLVNVRYGRRGAILREGTKTPQPVAEAAAMRVFDSVVVSKCNAGYRRTQGGFPAETDGTGVDDRNAVLLARLATCRRERWSGATRDRLLWRIGQLRIAQAASDLVALAGDIEPERASYSLVWALARAGGAAAVPTLEGIAAGSGSAVIRDLARFALAAAPTDAESRNAELPPAVAGAVEAGDVAGLCAALAGQDASQVGPILMALGRRARREPRCHATLCAALARLPARPPYLLGLRRLFKHAEMADDAGLFGATAHRFETATAMYRSGRDPAYVPELGRYIATKTSRGVPDRRIGLSSATHLYLKRRVWRALRKRGEVDDPAFAEMAAAFLLCFSPEDLDRRTAWSVWTRGPDGTWSREPRAQGPFGRRWSVSQLLFRHAAGAMPRPRSLTVLERAEPDPDSRDEAFPHLWSARPDLALRLAAEARVEAVAHLGLRVLRADPAARATLSTADLGRLLIASVPAAQQFGFETVRDRLAVGAVDPALLTILVAAALPEARGLALRRIEADPALPWSETALAFAMLTSPEPDVAAAVAQLAGTRAPSPEAANALGRRLVEWLRAMPPSPDEEAVAAIRAMRAGLAVLWPKAGLPVSGEAVIDLMTHPATEVAAAGIDLLSRSEIDVAHLPAELWERLIGAEAENVRAAALGLMARLDAAGLERHAAPILALAHGADPALRRAARPLVRRLAETDPALAARLVRDVIDSLFRTAPDETYPADMVALLTEAVPGELAALDAGTVWRLLQARAKGAQRLGASVLAERSPQEFSVRQIARLGGHPHRAVRLWAMAAFEAEPARFQAQAADAVLLVESEWPDALAFARTQFEAWPEEVWTPDVLAVVTDSVKPEVLAFARHLLRSRLRPEDTEAQLLRLLEHPSPAMHLLITELLTERSLADEDAFDRLIPLARIVMLQVLKGRVAKDRMTAFLRTQALGDRARAQTLLALFADLSLSGTARDRAAAILTLRDIADAHPDLDTPLVRRPSEARAFSAGPGATR
;
A
#
# COMPACT_ATOMS: atom_id res chain seq x y z
N MET A 1 -4.64 -50.72 22.25
CA MET A 1 -3.74 -51.19 23.34
C MET A 1 -4.18 -50.56 24.65
N LYS A 2 -4.56 -51.37 25.63
CA LYS A 2 -5.04 -50.98 26.96
C LYS A 2 -4.03 -51.44 28.00
N CYS A 3 -3.56 -50.53 28.86
CA CYS A 3 -2.66 -50.91 29.95
C CYS A 3 -3.47 -51.65 31.02
N VAL A 4 -3.15 -52.92 31.23
CA VAL A 4 -3.85 -53.81 32.15
C VAL A 4 -3.32 -53.61 33.58
N ARG A 5 -2.01 -53.40 33.72
CA ARG A 5 -1.36 -53.26 35.03
C ARG A 5 -0.01 -52.54 34.90
N SER A 6 0.32 -51.61 35.79
CA SER A 6 1.58 -50.87 35.78
C SER A 6 2.19 -50.70 37.18
N GLU A 7 3.51 -50.64 37.26
CA GLU A 7 4.27 -50.54 38.51
C GLU A 7 5.49 -49.61 38.36
N HIS A 8 5.64 -48.64 39.28
CA HIS A 8 6.65 -47.59 39.21
C HIS A 8 7.64 -47.70 40.37
N LEU A 9 8.89 -48.05 40.09
CA LEU A 9 9.94 -48.32 41.06
C LEU A 9 11.03 -47.23 41.03
N HIS A 10 11.58 -46.87 42.18
CA HIS A 10 12.65 -45.88 42.31
C HIS A 10 13.80 -46.39 43.18
N LEU A 11 15.03 -45.99 42.87
CA LEU A 11 16.25 -46.31 43.61
C LEU A 11 17.10 -45.05 43.75
N ARG A 12 17.28 -44.55 44.98
CA ARG A 12 18.14 -43.40 45.26
C ARG A 12 19.30 -43.84 46.15
N GLN A 13 20.51 -43.79 45.63
CA GLN A 13 21.72 -44.20 46.33
C GLN A 13 22.89 -43.27 45.93
N GLY A 14 23.42 -42.53 46.91
CA GLY A 14 24.44 -41.50 46.69
C GLY A 14 23.93 -40.36 45.79
N THR A 15 24.74 -39.93 44.82
CA THR A 15 24.33 -38.94 43.82
C THR A 15 23.38 -39.52 42.77
N SER A 16 23.22 -40.85 42.68
CA SER A 16 22.41 -41.51 41.66
C SER A 16 20.94 -41.64 42.11
N ASP A 17 20.03 -41.16 41.26
CA ASP A 17 18.59 -41.14 41.54
C ASP A 17 17.81 -41.78 40.37
N LYS A 18 17.53 -43.08 40.43
CA LYS A 18 17.03 -43.89 39.31
C LYS A 18 15.56 -44.25 39.46
N VAL A 19 14.85 -44.39 38.34
CA VAL A 19 13.44 -44.80 38.23
C VAL A 19 13.36 -45.95 37.23
N TYR A 20 12.47 -46.91 37.48
CA TYR A 20 12.22 -48.10 36.68
C TYR A 20 10.72 -48.43 36.73
N GLU A 21 10.04 -48.35 35.60
CA GLU A 21 8.60 -48.55 35.42
C GLU A 21 8.40 -49.83 34.60
N VAL A 22 7.34 -50.58 34.90
CA VAL A 22 6.97 -51.82 34.21
C VAL A 22 5.46 -51.79 33.95
N ASP A 23 5.05 -51.99 32.70
CA ASP A 23 3.66 -51.94 32.24
C ASP A 23 3.29 -53.24 31.51
N LEU A 24 2.21 -53.90 31.93
CA LEU A 24 1.53 -54.97 31.20
C LEU A 24 0.42 -54.34 30.37
N VAL A 25 0.44 -54.57 29.06
CA VAL A 25 -0.43 -53.92 28.08
C VAL A 25 -1.08 -54.99 27.21
N GLU A 26 -2.40 -54.93 27.11
CA GLU A 26 -3.21 -55.77 26.24
C GLU A 26 -3.46 -55.09 24.91
N ASN A 27 -3.32 -55.81 23.81
CA ASN A 27 -3.66 -55.31 22.49
C ASN A 27 -4.97 -55.91 21.99
N GLU A 28 -6.08 -55.24 22.27
CA GLU A 28 -7.45 -55.65 21.93
C GLU A 28 -7.70 -55.87 20.41
N THR A 29 -6.80 -55.42 19.53
CA THR A 29 -6.88 -55.65 18.08
C THR A 29 -6.31 -57.00 17.62
N LEU A 30 -5.74 -57.80 18.53
CA LEU A 30 -5.18 -59.12 18.25
C LEU A 30 -6.07 -60.23 18.84
N SER A 31 -6.20 -61.33 18.11
CA SER A 31 -7.03 -62.48 18.48
C SER A 31 -6.53 -63.14 19.77
N GLU A 32 -7.44 -63.57 20.65
CA GLU A 32 -7.06 -64.39 21.80
C GLU A 32 -6.48 -65.75 21.35
N PRO A 33 -5.52 -66.33 22.10
CA PRO A 33 -5.07 -65.90 23.44
C PRO A 33 -3.83 -64.98 23.48
N GLU A 34 -3.08 -64.79 22.38
CA GLU A 34 -1.75 -64.13 22.41
C GLU A 34 -1.80 -62.65 22.01
N ARG A 35 -2.18 -61.80 22.98
CA ARG A 35 -2.32 -60.35 22.75
C ARG A 35 -1.71 -59.44 23.82
N TYR A 36 -0.99 -59.97 24.80
CA TYR A 36 -0.47 -59.20 25.94
C TYR A 36 1.05 -59.00 25.87
N LEU A 37 1.51 -57.83 26.27
CA LEU A 37 2.90 -57.37 26.18
C LEU A 37 3.37 -56.75 27.49
N VAL A 38 4.60 -57.01 27.91
CA VAL A 38 5.23 -56.43 29.11
C VAL A 38 6.34 -55.47 28.71
N ASN A 39 6.12 -54.18 28.93
CA ASN A 39 7.02 -53.10 28.59
C ASN A 39 7.65 -52.50 29.85
N VAL A 40 8.86 -51.94 29.73
CA VAL A 40 9.62 -51.36 30.83
C VAL A 40 10.24 -50.03 30.45
N ARG A 41 10.37 -49.11 31.39
CA ARG A 41 11.03 -47.81 31.19
C ARG A 41 11.96 -47.52 32.35
N TYR A 42 13.22 -47.17 32.13
CA TYR A 42 14.13 -46.91 33.26
C TYR A 42 15.23 -45.90 32.97
N GLY A 43 15.65 -45.17 34.00
CA GLY A 43 16.57 -44.05 33.83
C GLY A 43 16.77 -43.29 35.13
N ARG A 44 17.28 -42.05 35.06
CA ARG A 44 17.44 -41.17 36.23
C ARG A 44 16.18 -40.32 36.40
N ARG A 45 15.69 -40.13 37.64
CA ARG A 45 14.46 -39.38 37.96
C ARG A 45 14.54 -37.96 37.39
N GLY A 46 13.51 -37.55 36.64
CA GLY A 46 13.46 -36.24 35.96
C GLY A 46 14.27 -36.15 34.66
N ALA A 47 14.94 -37.22 34.25
CA ALA A 47 15.52 -37.38 32.91
C ALA A 47 14.61 -38.27 32.05
N ILE A 48 14.79 -38.20 30.72
CA ILE A 48 14.09 -39.07 29.77
C ILE A 48 14.44 -40.52 30.09
N LEU A 49 13.45 -41.33 30.50
CA LEU A 49 13.62 -42.75 30.83
C LEU A 49 13.82 -43.54 29.53
N ARG A 50 14.69 -44.55 29.56
CA ARG A 50 14.93 -45.43 28.42
C ARG A 50 13.87 -46.51 28.39
N GLU A 51 13.15 -46.61 27.29
CA GLU A 51 12.11 -47.62 27.10
C GLU A 51 12.67 -48.93 26.53
N GLY A 52 12.05 -50.05 26.88
CA GLY A 52 12.32 -51.37 26.34
C GLY A 52 11.14 -52.30 26.54
N THR A 53 11.14 -53.44 25.86
CA THR A 53 10.12 -54.49 26.06
C THR A 53 10.77 -55.77 26.57
N LYS A 54 10.03 -56.54 27.37
CA LYS A 54 10.44 -57.86 27.88
C LYS A 54 9.77 -59.01 27.14
N THR A 55 8.72 -58.73 26.38
CA THR A 55 8.05 -59.69 25.49
C THR A 55 8.01 -59.08 24.09
N PRO A 56 8.98 -59.42 23.21
CA PRO A 56 9.09 -58.83 21.88
C PRO A 56 7.91 -59.15 20.96
N GLN A 57 7.20 -60.24 21.23
CA GLN A 57 5.95 -60.61 20.58
C GLN A 57 4.82 -60.73 21.63
N PRO A 58 3.56 -60.47 21.27
CA PRO A 58 2.42 -60.62 22.17
C PRO A 58 2.30 -62.08 22.62
N VAL A 59 2.09 -62.29 23.92
CA VAL A 59 1.95 -63.62 24.51
C VAL A 59 0.61 -63.73 25.23
N ALA A 60 0.24 -64.95 25.62
CA ALA A 60 -0.96 -65.20 26.40
C ALA A 60 -0.90 -64.50 27.77
N GLU A 61 -2.06 -64.06 28.26
CA GLU A 61 -2.18 -63.24 29.48
C GLU A 61 -1.45 -63.84 30.69
N ALA A 62 -1.62 -65.13 30.94
CA ALA A 62 -0.98 -65.84 32.06
C ALA A 62 0.56 -65.91 31.92
N ALA A 63 1.09 -65.88 30.70
CA ALA A 63 2.53 -65.81 30.46
C ALA A 63 3.04 -64.37 30.63
N ALA A 64 2.30 -63.38 30.12
CA ALA A 64 2.65 -61.97 30.25
C ALA A 64 2.62 -61.51 31.73
N MET A 65 1.62 -61.94 32.52
CA MET A 65 1.53 -61.62 33.94
C MET A 65 2.72 -62.19 34.74
N ARG A 66 3.16 -63.43 34.44
CA ARG A 66 4.36 -64.02 35.05
C ARG A 66 5.64 -63.27 34.69
N VAL A 67 5.77 -62.83 33.44
CA VAL A 67 6.93 -62.02 33.02
C VAL A 67 6.91 -60.64 33.69
N PHE A 68 5.75 -60.00 33.81
CA PHE A 68 5.57 -58.74 34.53
C PHE A 68 6.00 -58.86 36.00
N ASP A 69 5.44 -59.81 36.74
CA ASP A 69 5.73 -59.99 38.16
C ASP A 69 7.20 -60.37 38.40
N SER A 70 7.78 -61.21 37.54
CA SER A 70 9.21 -61.57 37.60
C SER A 70 10.13 -60.36 37.43
N VAL A 71 9.80 -59.45 36.51
CA VAL A 71 10.59 -58.24 36.27
C VAL A 71 10.51 -57.28 37.45
N VAL A 72 9.33 -57.10 38.04
CA VAL A 72 9.14 -56.23 39.20
C VAL A 72 9.88 -56.79 40.43
N VAL A 73 9.77 -58.10 40.70
CA VAL A 73 10.49 -58.76 41.81
C VAL A 73 12.00 -58.67 41.62
N SER A 74 12.51 -58.92 40.41
CA SER A 74 13.93 -58.79 40.08
C SER A 74 14.48 -57.39 40.39
N LYS A 75 13.71 -56.33 40.11
CA LYS A 75 14.14 -54.95 40.37
C LYS A 75 13.98 -54.52 41.83
N CYS A 76 12.99 -55.02 42.55
CA CYS A 76 12.91 -54.85 44.00
C CYS A 76 14.09 -55.51 44.71
N ASN A 77 14.48 -56.73 44.30
CA ASN A 77 15.65 -57.42 44.84
C ASN A 77 16.97 -56.70 44.51
N ALA A 78 17.01 -55.96 43.39
CA ALA A 78 18.12 -55.07 43.02
C ALA A 78 18.06 -53.69 43.72
N GLY A 79 17.18 -53.51 44.70
CA GLY A 79 17.14 -52.36 45.62
C GLY A 79 16.11 -51.28 45.29
N TYR A 80 15.31 -51.40 44.23
CA TYR A 80 14.29 -50.41 43.86
C TYR A 80 13.02 -50.53 44.74
N ARG A 81 12.33 -49.41 45.02
CA ARG A 81 11.12 -49.32 45.87
C ARG A 81 9.94 -48.71 45.10
N ARG A 82 8.69 -49.16 45.31
CA ARG A 82 7.49 -48.65 44.60
C ARG A 82 7.12 -47.20 45.03
N THR A 83 6.52 -46.40 44.16
CA THR A 83 6.24 -44.95 44.38
C THR A 83 4.76 -44.60 44.17
N GLN A 84 4.12 -43.87 45.11
CA GLN A 84 2.79 -43.25 44.97
C GLN A 84 2.90 -41.72 45.23
N GLY A 85 2.13 -40.88 44.51
CA GLY A 85 2.42 -39.46 44.24
C GLY A 85 1.90 -38.38 45.21
N GLY A 86 2.32 -37.13 44.95
CA GLY A 86 1.76 -35.86 45.45
C GLY A 86 2.68 -35.00 46.36
N PHE A 87 2.92 -33.73 46.01
CA PHE A 87 3.32 -32.68 46.98
C PHE A 87 2.63 -31.34 46.66
N PRO A 88 2.24 -30.54 47.68
CA PRO A 88 1.30 -29.42 47.56
C PRO A 88 1.98 -28.05 47.38
N ALA A 89 1.17 -27.09 46.93
CA ALA A 89 1.50 -25.66 46.92
C ALA A 89 1.40 -25.06 48.33
N GLU A 90 2.38 -24.23 48.71
CA GLU A 90 2.32 -23.40 49.91
C GLU A 90 1.47 -22.16 49.66
N THR A 91 0.49 -21.95 50.54
CA THR A 91 -0.36 -20.76 50.68
C THR A 91 0.38 -19.67 51.44
N ASP A 92 0.30 -18.43 50.95
CA ASP A 92 0.81 -17.25 51.66
C ASP A 92 -0.35 -16.25 51.83
N GLY A 93 -0.86 -16.14 53.05
CA GLY A 93 -1.98 -15.28 53.41
C GLY A 93 -1.90 -14.83 54.86
N THR A 94 -1.23 -13.69 55.11
CA THR A 94 -1.38 -12.82 56.29
C THR A 94 -0.97 -11.38 55.90
N GLY A 95 -1.74 -10.40 56.36
CA GLY A 95 -1.91 -9.06 55.75
C GLY A 95 -0.70 -8.10 55.79
N VAL A 96 -0.76 -7.10 54.92
CA VAL A 96 0.24 -6.02 54.74
C VAL A 96 0.59 -5.30 56.05
N ASP A 97 -0.37 -5.20 56.98
CA ASP A 97 -0.18 -4.54 58.29
C ASP A 97 0.82 -5.27 59.20
N ASP A 98 0.83 -6.60 59.21
CA ASP A 98 1.77 -7.40 60.00
C ASP A 98 3.22 -7.23 59.48
N ARG A 99 3.38 -7.14 58.15
CA ARG A 99 4.68 -6.93 57.51
C ARG A 99 5.26 -5.54 57.80
N ASN A 100 4.43 -4.50 57.83
CA ASN A 100 4.87 -3.13 58.15
C ASN A 100 5.28 -3.02 59.63
N ALA A 101 4.51 -3.64 60.54
CA ALA A 101 4.84 -3.70 61.96
C ALA A 101 6.22 -4.34 62.21
N VAL A 102 6.54 -5.44 61.53
CA VAL A 102 7.86 -6.10 61.62
C VAL A 102 9.00 -5.18 61.16
N LEU A 103 8.80 -4.40 60.09
CA LEU A 103 9.83 -3.49 59.58
C LEU A 103 10.05 -2.28 60.50
N LEU A 104 8.98 -1.75 61.10
CA LEU A 104 9.04 -0.68 62.11
C LEU A 104 9.75 -1.16 63.38
N ALA A 105 9.43 -2.36 63.87
CA ALA A 105 10.11 -2.96 65.02
C ALA A 105 11.62 -3.15 64.75
N ARG A 106 11.98 -3.60 63.54
CA ARG A 106 13.39 -3.71 63.12
C ARG A 106 14.08 -2.35 63.02
N LEU A 107 13.38 -1.30 62.58
CA LEU A 107 13.93 0.06 62.55
C LEU A 107 14.21 0.58 63.97
N ALA A 108 13.28 0.37 64.89
CA ALA A 108 13.46 0.72 66.30
C ALA A 108 14.65 -0.03 66.93
N THR A 109 14.81 -1.33 66.65
CA THR A 109 16.00 -2.09 67.09
C THR A 109 17.28 -1.59 66.44
N CYS A 110 17.26 -1.25 65.15
CA CYS A 110 18.40 -0.68 64.45
C CYS A 110 18.87 0.67 65.02
N ARG A 111 18.00 1.43 65.71
CA ARG A 111 18.37 2.66 66.42
C ARG A 111 19.05 2.39 67.76
N ARG A 112 18.62 1.33 68.46
CA ARG A 112 19.17 0.95 69.79
C ARG A 112 20.45 0.13 69.70
N GLU A 113 20.62 -0.64 68.63
CA GLU A 113 21.72 -1.59 68.47
C GLU A 113 22.61 -1.26 67.27
N ARG A 114 23.88 -1.66 67.34
CA ARG A 114 24.85 -1.40 66.28
C ARG A 114 24.73 -2.43 65.14
N TRP A 115 24.12 -2.01 64.04
CA TRP A 115 23.95 -2.85 62.84
C TRP A 115 25.06 -2.62 61.81
N SER A 116 25.35 -3.65 61.01
CA SER A 116 26.23 -3.48 59.84
C SER A 116 25.56 -2.57 58.80
N GLY A 117 26.36 -1.78 58.08
CA GLY A 117 25.87 -0.87 57.04
C GLY A 117 25.02 -1.58 55.99
N ALA A 118 25.43 -2.78 55.56
CA ALA A 118 24.70 -3.57 54.56
C ALA A 118 23.32 -4.05 55.05
N THR A 119 23.19 -4.44 56.31
CA THR A 119 21.90 -4.89 56.88
C THR A 119 20.97 -3.70 57.06
N ARG A 120 21.47 -2.58 57.60
CA ARG A 120 20.72 -1.33 57.74
C ARG A 120 20.24 -0.78 56.38
N ASP A 121 21.12 -0.74 55.38
CA ASP A 121 20.75 -0.24 54.04
C ASP A 121 19.67 -1.07 53.36
N ARG A 122 19.62 -2.40 53.60
CA ARG A 122 18.53 -3.26 53.10
C ARG A 122 17.20 -2.96 53.79
N LEU A 123 17.22 -2.72 55.10
CA LEU A 123 16.04 -2.32 55.87
C LEU A 123 15.51 -0.97 55.36
N LEU A 124 16.36 0.05 55.30
CA LEU A 124 16.01 1.40 54.82
C LEU A 124 15.48 1.38 53.38
N TRP A 125 16.13 0.61 52.49
CA TRP A 125 15.65 0.41 51.12
C TRP A 125 14.23 -0.16 51.09
N ARG A 126 13.96 -1.19 51.91
CA ARG A 126 12.64 -1.83 51.97
C ARG A 126 11.58 -0.89 52.54
N ILE A 127 11.91 -0.11 53.57
CA ILE A 127 11.01 0.90 54.16
C ILE A 127 10.64 1.95 53.12
N GLY A 128 11.62 2.53 52.41
CA GLY A 128 11.34 3.50 51.34
C GLY A 128 10.58 2.89 50.15
N GLN A 129 10.86 1.64 49.80
CA GLN A 129 10.13 0.93 48.75
C GLN A 129 8.64 0.74 49.08
N LEU A 130 8.32 0.47 50.35
CA LEU A 130 6.95 0.29 50.83
C LEU A 130 6.28 1.59 51.30
N ARG A 131 7.01 2.72 51.32
CA ARG A 131 6.50 4.04 51.72
C ARG A 131 5.85 4.04 53.11
N ILE A 132 6.48 3.36 54.07
CA ILE A 132 5.93 3.23 55.43
C ILE A 132 6.00 4.58 56.15
N ALA A 133 4.94 5.39 56.04
CA ALA A 133 4.91 6.75 56.58
C ALA A 133 5.11 6.80 58.11
N GLN A 134 4.68 5.75 58.82
CA GLN A 134 4.88 5.62 60.27
C GLN A 134 6.37 5.56 60.66
N ALA A 135 7.27 5.24 59.72
CA ALA A 135 8.71 5.22 59.97
C ALA A 135 9.34 6.62 60.00
N ALA A 136 8.60 7.68 59.65
CA ALA A 136 9.17 9.02 59.43
C ALA A 136 9.98 9.55 60.62
N SER A 137 9.42 9.51 61.83
CA SER A 137 10.09 10.00 63.05
C SER A 137 11.36 9.21 63.36
N ASP A 138 11.30 7.89 63.27
CA ASP A 138 12.45 7.01 63.49
C ASP A 138 13.53 7.17 62.42
N LEU A 139 13.15 7.43 61.16
CA LEU A 139 14.09 7.71 60.07
C LEU A 139 14.82 9.03 60.28
N VAL A 140 14.11 10.08 60.70
CA VAL A 140 14.69 11.40 61.00
C VAL A 140 15.64 11.30 62.19
N ALA A 141 15.23 10.60 63.26
CA ALA A 141 16.08 10.42 64.43
C ALA A 141 17.33 9.59 64.11
N LEU A 142 17.18 8.49 63.36
CA LEU A 142 18.31 7.69 62.88
C LEU A 142 19.27 8.51 62.01
N ALA A 143 18.78 9.44 61.21
CA ALA A 143 19.61 10.32 60.41
C ALA A 143 20.39 11.33 61.28
N GLY A 144 19.78 11.84 62.36
CA GLY A 144 20.46 12.64 63.38
C GLY A 144 21.62 11.88 64.03
N ASP A 145 21.42 10.60 64.36
CA ASP A 145 22.43 9.74 64.98
C ASP A 145 23.62 9.41 64.04
N ILE A 146 23.40 9.45 62.72
CA ILE A 146 24.41 9.08 61.71
C ILE A 146 25.27 10.28 61.27
N GLU A 147 24.81 11.51 61.46
CA GLU A 147 25.38 12.76 60.91
C GLU A 147 25.26 12.87 59.37
N PRO A 148 25.06 14.09 58.80
CA PRO A 148 24.91 14.32 57.36
C PRO A 148 26.05 13.77 56.47
N GLU A 149 27.29 13.81 56.96
CA GLU A 149 28.51 13.41 56.25
C GLU A 149 28.56 11.91 55.99
N ARG A 150 27.94 11.11 56.87
CA ARG A 150 27.93 9.64 56.82
C ARG A 150 26.60 9.06 56.34
N ALA A 151 25.65 9.91 55.95
CA ALA A 151 24.37 9.49 55.38
C ALA A 151 24.59 8.53 54.19
N SER A 152 23.78 7.47 54.10
CA SER A 152 23.84 6.51 53.00
C SER A 152 22.80 6.83 51.92
N TYR A 153 22.99 6.29 50.70
CA TYR A 153 21.98 6.39 49.63
C TYR A 153 20.62 5.84 50.08
N SER A 154 20.62 4.70 50.78
CA SER A 154 19.39 4.07 51.26
C SER A 154 18.68 4.89 52.34
N LEU A 155 19.43 5.64 53.15
CA LEU A 155 18.84 6.58 54.12
C LEU A 155 18.11 7.73 53.42
N VAL A 156 18.76 8.39 52.46
CA VAL A 156 18.11 9.45 51.67
C VAL A 156 16.90 8.91 50.90
N TRP A 157 17.00 7.70 50.32
CA TRP A 157 15.87 7.02 49.68
C TRP A 157 14.70 6.80 50.64
N ALA A 158 14.97 6.32 51.86
CA ALA A 158 13.94 6.09 52.86
C ALA A 158 13.30 7.41 53.32
N LEU A 159 14.11 8.44 53.63
CA LEU A 159 13.64 9.76 54.01
C LEU A 159 12.77 10.39 52.90
N ALA A 160 13.21 10.32 51.65
CA ALA A 160 12.48 10.89 50.52
C ALA A 160 11.13 10.20 50.24
N ARG A 161 11.03 8.89 50.47
CA ARG A 161 9.82 8.12 50.14
C ARG A 161 8.88 7.84 51.32
N ALA A 162 9.37 7.92 52.55
CA ALA A 162 8.62 7.58 53.76
C ALA A 162 8.69 8.65 54.86
N GLY A 163 9.57 9.66 54.75
CA GLY A 163 9.78 10.67 55.79
C GLY A 163 8.80 11.85 55.77
N GLY A 164 8.08 12.07 54.67
CA GLY A 164 7.14 13.19 54.53
C GLY A 164 7.78 14.57 54.75
N ALA A 165 6.97 15.56 55.17
CA ALA A 165 7.45 16.92 55.44
C ALA A 165 8.47 16.99 56.60
N ALA A 166 8.36 16.08 57.58
CA ALA A 166 9.26 16.01 58.73
C ALA A 166 10.72 15.71 58.35
N ALA A 167 10.95 15.07 57.20
CA ALA A 167 12.30 14.76 56.71
C ALA A 167 12.98 15.91 55.96
N VAL A 168 12.29 17.02 55.67
CA VAL A 168 12.84 18.15 54.88
C VAL A 168 14.09 18.76 55.52
N PRO A 169 14.11 19.15 56.81
CA PRO A 169 15.30 19.74 57.43
C PRO A 169 16.50 18.78 57.44
N THR A 170 16.24 17.48 57.66
CA THR A 170 17.25 16.43 57.61
C THR A 170 17.84 16.30 56.20
N LEU A 171 16.99 16.32 55.16
CA LEU A 171 17.42 16.26 53.77
C LEU A 171 18.20 17.52 53.36
N GLU A 172 17.84 18.70 53.86
CA GLU A 172 18.59 19.95 53.67
C GLU A 172 19.99 19.86 54.28
N GLY A 173 20.07 19.38 55.53
CA GLY A 173 21.35 19.10 56.20
C GLY A 173 22.23 18.12 55.40
N ILE A 174 21.66 17.04 54.88
CA ILE A 174 22.38 16.08 54.02
C ILE A 174 22.81 16.71 52.68
N ALA A 175 21.96 17.54 52.08
CA ALA A 175 22.25 18.23 50.83
C ALA A 175 23.39 19.26 50.94
N ALA A 176 23.53 19.90 52.11
CA ALA A 176 24.58 20.84 52.43
C ALA A 176 25.88 20.15 52.90
N GLY A 177 25.79 19.20 53.83
CA GLY A 177 26.93 18.63 54.56
C GLY A 177 27.54 17.35 53.99
N SER A 178 26.84 16.57 53.14
CA SER A 178 27.37 15.27 52.70
C SER A 178 28.63 15.42 51.84
N GLY A 179 29.71 14.68 52.15
CA GLY A 179 30.93 14.66 51.34
C GLY A 179 30.79 14.01 49.96
N SER A 180 29.73 13.20 49.75
CA SER A 180 29.49 12.48 48.50
C SER A 180 28.58 13.25 47.55
N ALA A 181 29.08 13.63 46.38
CA ALA A 181 28.28 14.32 45.35
C ALA A 181 27.01 13.55 44.95
N VAL A 182 27.06 12.21 44.94
CA VAL A 182 25.89 11.37 44.62
C VAL A 182 24.80 11.50 45.68
N ILE A 183 25.17 11.61 46.96
CA ILE A 183 24.23 11.68 48.08
C ILE A 183 23.66 13.10 48.17
N ARG A 184 24.51 14.14 48.01
CA ARG A 184 24.07 15.53 47.88
C ARG A 184 23.07 15.71 46.74
N ASP A 185 23.40 15.21 45.54
CA ASP A 185 22.52 15.34 44.37
C ASP A 185 21.17 14.64 44.57
N LEU A 186 21.16 13.47 45.22
CA LEU A 186 19.93 12.73 45.52
C LEU A 186 19.07 13.47 46.54
N ALA A 187 19.67 14.00 47.62
CA ALA A 187 18.95 14.78 48.62
C ALA A 187 18.37 16.07 48.02
N ARG A 188 19.14 16.80 47.20
CA ARG A 188 18.65 17.97 46.47
C ARG A 188 17.53 17.63 45.48
N PHE A 189 17.60 16.46 44.84
CA PHE A 189 16.54 16.00 43.96
C PHE A 189 15.26 15.66 44.74
N ALA A 190 15.39 15.05 45.92
CA ALA A 190 14.25 14.80 46.82
C ALA A 190 13.57 16.12 47.27
N LEU A 191 14.37 17.13 47.60
CA LEU A 191 13.90 18.47 48.01
C LEU A 191 13.29 19.29 46.87
N ALA A 192 13.60 18.98 45.61
CA ALA A 192 13.17 19.77 44.46
C ALA A 192 11.64 19.85 44.29
N ALA A 193 10.85 19.02 44.97
CA ALA A 193 9.39 19.10 44.97
C ALA A 193 8.81 20.03 46.06
N ALA A 194 9.60 20.46 47.06
CA ALA A 194 9.15 21.32 48.15
C ALA A 194 9.29 22.82 47.78
N PRO A 195 8.32 23.67 48.16
CA PRO A 195 8.42 25.12 48.01
C PRO A 195 9.25 25.69 49.17
N THR A 196 10.58 25.58 49.11
CA THR A 196 11.48 26.33 50.00
C THR A 196 12.34 27.32 49.23
N ASP A 197 12.52 28.49 49.87
CA ASP A 197 12.90 29.76 49.29
C ASP A 197 14.36 29.86 48.81
N ALA A 198 14.52 30.74 47.81
CA ALA A 198 15.72 31.42 47.34
C ALA A 198 16.93 30.60 46.85
N GLU A 199 17.52 29.67 47.61
CA GLU A 199 18.81 29.04 47.22
C GLU A 199 18.69 27.94 46.16
N SER A 200 17.50 27.33 46.02
CA SER A 200 17.28 26.25 45.05
C SER A 200 16.95 26.73 43.63
N ARG A 201 16.89 28.05 43.39
CA ARG A 201 16.52 28.65 42.09
C ARG A 201 17.67 28.69 41.07
N ASN A 202 18.94 28.71 41.49
CA ASN A 202 20.08 28.79 40.56
C ASN A 202 21.13 27.71 40.87
N ALA A 203 20.97 26.50 40.33
CA ALA A 203 22.16 25.87 39.78
C ALA A 203 22.33 26.52 38.40
N GLU A 204 23.30 27.42 38.24
CA GLU A 204 23.56 28.09 36.95
C GLU A 204 23.64 27.05 35.84
N LEU A 205 22.56 26.93 35.08
CA LEU A 205 22.57 26.21 33.83
C LEU A 205 23.33 27.10 32.84
N PRO A 206 24.24 26.55 32.01
CA PRO A 206 24.84 27.32 30.95
C PRO A 206 23.76 28.03 30.12
N PRO A 207 23.95 29.30 29.71
CA PRO A 207 22.91 30.08 29.04
C PRO A 207 22.28 29.38 27.83
N ALA A 208 23.08 28.67 27.03
CA ALA A 208 22.60 27.88 25.89
C ALA A 208 21.67 26.72 26.30
N VAL A 209 21.93 26.08 27.45
CA VAL A 209 21.10 25.00 28.00
C VAL A 209 19.80 25.57 28.58
N ALA A 210 19.87 26.70 29.28
CA ALA A 210 18.69 27.38 29.83
C ALA A 210 17.76 27.87 28.72
N GLY A 211 18.30 28.57 27.70
CA GLY A 211 17.52 29.09 26.57
C GLY A 211 16.84 27.98 25.76
N ALA A 212 17.51 26.85 25.52
CA ALA A 212 16.91 25.72 24.83
C ALA A 212 15.72 25.12 25.60
N VAL A 213 15.83 25.01 26.92
CA VAL A 213 14.74 24.53 27.79
C VAL A 213 13.56 25.51 27.80
N GLU A 214 13.84 26.81 27.91
CA GLU A 214 12.82 27.86 27.92
C GLU A 214 12.08 27.96 26.58
N ALA A 215 12.78 27.73 25.46
CA ALA A 215 12.19 27.63 24.13
C ALA A 215 11.47 26.29 23.88
N GLY A 216 11.70 25.27 24.71
CA GLY A 216 11.22 23.90 24.44
C GLY A 216 11.96 23.20 23.30
N ASP A 217 13.13 23.70 22.92
CA ASP A 217 13.94 23.22 21.80
C ASP A 217 14.77 21.99 22.20
N VAL A 218 14.27 20.81 21.85
CA VAL A 218 14.92 19.52 22.12
C VAL A 218 16.23 19.38 21.34
N ALA A 219 16.29 19.88 20.10
CA ALA A 219 17.48 19.77 19.25
C ALA A 219 18.58 20.71 19.77
N GLY A 220 18.24 21.94 20.07
CA GLY A 220 19.11 22.91 20.72
C GLY A 220 19.62 22.42 22.08
N LEU A 221 18.79 21.76 22.89
CA LEU A 221 19.24 21.20 24.17
C LEU A 221 20.29 20.10 23.97
N CYS A 222 20.08 19.18 23.02
CA CYS A 222 21.06 18.14 22.69
C CYS A 222 22.39 18.75 22.19
N ALA A 223 22.32 19.76 21.32
CA ALA A 223 23.50 20.45 20.81
C ALA A 223 24.24 21.21 21.91
N ALA A 224 23.51 21.93 22.77
CA ALA A 224 24.08 22.67 23.90
C ALA A 224 24.80 21.75 24.89
N LEU A 225 24.24 20.55 25.17
CA LEU A 225 24.88 19.53 26.01
C LEU A 225 26.12 18.91 25.36
N ALA A 226 26.11 18.71 24.03
CA ALA A 226 27.25 18.17 23.30
C ALA A 226 28.44 19.15 23.27
N GLY A 227 28.19 20.45 23.33
CA GLY A 227 29.22 21.50 23.41
C GLY A 227 29.81 21.72 24.80
N GLN A 228 29.34 21.02 25.85
CA GLN A 228 29.87 21.17 27.21
C GLN A 228 31.10 20.30 27.45
N ASP A 229 31.93 20.72 28.40
CA ASP A 229 32.99 19.88 28.94
C ASP A 229 32.44 18.55 29.48
N ALA A 230 33.10 17.44 29.13
CA ALA A 230 32.68 16.09 29.49
C ALA A 230 32.43 15.89 31.00
N SER A 231 33.18 16.59 31.85
CA SER A 231 33.04 16.55 33.31
C SER A 231 31.80 17.28 33.83
N GLN A 232 31.28 18.27 33.07
CA GLN A 232 30.16 19.12 33.44
C GLN A 232 28.80 18.58 32.98
N VAL A 233 28.77 17.75 31.93
CA VAL A 233 27.52 17.16 31.41
C VAL A 233 26.72 16.41 32.48
N GLY A 234 27.39 15.61 33.31
CA GLY A 234 26.74 14.88 34.41
C GLY A 234 26.06 15.81 35.43
N PRO A 235 26.78 16.77 36.03
CA PRO A 235 26.22 17.84 36.87
C PRO A 235 25.07 18.63 36.22
N ILE A 236 25.20 19.02 34.95
CA ILE A 236 24.17 19.76 34.22
C ILE A 236 22.89 18.93 34.10
N LEU A 237 23.00 17.64 33.77
CA LEU A 237 21.83 16.75 33.73
C LEU A 237 21.15 16.62 35.11
N MET A 238 21.90 16.66 36.21
CA MET A 238 21.31 16.69 37.56
C MET A 238 20.58 18.00 37.84
N ALA A 239 21.14 19.13 37.42
CA ALA A 239 20.50 20.43 37.55
C ALA A 239 19.20 20.51 36.73
N LEU A 240 19.23 20.06 35.48
CA LEU A 240 18.06 19.93 34.63
C LEU A 240 16.99 19.02 35.24
N GLY A 241 17.40 17.86 35.77
CA GLY A 241 16.46 16.95 36.45
C GLY A 241 15.78 17.58 37.66
N ARG A 242 16.47 18.42 38.43
CA ARG A 242 15.87 19.17 39.55
C ARG A 242 14.91 20.24 39.05
N ARG A 243 15.28 21.00 38.01
CA ARG A 243 14.41 22.03 37.40
C ARG A 243 13.13 21.41 36.81
N ALA A 244 13.27 20.25 36.16
CA ALA A 244 12.16 19.45 35.63
C ALA A 244 11.13 19.02 36.68
N ARG A 245 11.48 18.95 37.97
CA ARG A 245 10.51 18.64 39.04
C ARG A 245 9.52 19.76 39.31
N ARG A 246 9.79 20.98 38.85
CA ARG A 246 9.00 22.19 39.11
C ARG A 246 8.45 22.81 37.84
N GLU A 247 9.12 22.61 36.71
CA GLU A 247 8.79 23.23 35.43
C GLU A 247 8.35 22.17 34.40
N PRO A 248 7.04 22.09 34.07
CA PRO A 248 6.52 21.10 33.12
C PRO A 248 7.17 21.18 31.72
N ARG A 249 7.47 22.40 31.24
CA ARG A 249 8.16 22.59 29.96
C ARG A 249 9.57 22.00 29.99
N CYS A 250 10.34 22.31 31.05
CA CYS A 250 11.66 21.71 31.27
C CYS A 250 11.58 20.18 31.37
N HIS A 251 10.56 19.66 32.05
CA HIS A 251 10.34 18.22 32.17
C HIS A 251 10.13 17.57 30.81
N ALA A 252 9.21 18.09 30.00
CA ALA A 252 8.91 17.57 28.67
C ALA A 252 10.13 17.63 27.75
N THR A 253 10.82 18.77 27.69
CA THR A 253 12.02 18.95 26.85
C THR A 253 13.16 18.03 27.29
N LEU A 254 13.39 17.88 28.60
CA LEU A 254 14.41 16.97 29.13
C LEU A 254 14.07 15.51 28.82
N CYS A 255 12.82 15.07 29.01
CA CYS A 255 12.40 13.71 28.67
C CYS A 255 12.66 13.38 27.18
N ALA A 256 12.27 14.30 26.29
CA ALA A 256 12.49 14.15 24.85
C ALA A 256 13.98 14.15 24.48
N ALA A 257 14.79 15.00 25.12
CA ALA A 257 16.24 15.04 24.88
C ALA A 257 16.92 13.75 25.37
N LEU A 258 16.54 13.24 26.55
CA LEU A 258 17.10 12.00 27.12
C LEU A 258 16.92 10.79 26.20
N ALA A 259 15.83 10.73 25.43
CA ALA A 259 15.61 9.68 24.43
C ALA A 259 16.60 9.75 23.25
N ARG A 260 17.21 10.91 23.00
CA ARG A 260 18.20 11.14 21.93
C ARG A 260 19.65 11.02 22.41
N LEU A 261 19.92 11.21 23.71
CA LEU A 261 21.27 11.13 24.25
C LEU A 261 21.79 9.67 24.29
N PRO A 262 23.03 9.41 23.85
CA PRO A 262 23.58 8.06 23.86
C PRO A 262 23.86 7.62 25.30
N ALA A 263 23.65 6.33 25.59
CA ALA A 263 24.06 5.71 26.85
C ALA A 263 25.59 5.46 26.87
N ARG A 264 26.35 6.54 26.65
CA ARG A 264 27.81 6.61 26.52
C ARG A 264 28.32 7.82 27.31
N PRO A 265 29.59 7.83 27.74
CA PRO A 265 30.20 9.06 28.22
C PRO A 265 30.15 10.17 27.15
N PRO A 266 30.02 11.46 27.55
CA PRO A 266 29.96 11.95 28.94
C PRO A 266 28.60 11.78 29.63
N TYR A 267 27.52 11.52 28.88
CA TYR A 267 26.14 11.49 29.39
C TYR A 267 25.83 10.35 30.38
N LEU A 268 26.50 9.20 30.25
CA LEU A 268 26.15 7.95 30.95
C LEU A 268 26.05 8.10 32.47
N LEU A 269 26.91 8.90 33.10
CA LEU A 269 26.86 9.07 34.55
C LEU A 269 25.60 9.84 34.97
N GLY A 270 25.29 10.93 34.26
CA GLY A 270 24.07 11.71 34.46
C GLY A 270 22.82 10.88 34.23
N LEU A 271 22.75 10.16 33.11
CA LEU A 271 21.65 9.24 32.78
C LEU A 271 21.39 8.21 33.89
N ARG A 272 22.46 7.59 34.43
CA ARG A 272 22.34 6.60 35.51
C ARG A 272 21.85 7.20 36.82
N ARG A 273 22.24 8.44 37.12
CA ARG A 273 21.77 9.14 38.33
C ARG A 273 20.31 9.56 38.15
N LEU A 274 19.96 10.20 37.03
CA LEU A 274 18.59 10.60 36.70
C LEU A 274 17.64 9.42 36.76
N PHE A 275 17.99 8.28 36.17
CA PHE A 275 17.17 7.06 36.24
C PHE A 275 16.83 6.65 37.68
N LYS A 276 17.82 6.65 38.58
CA LYS A 276 17.59 6.28 39.98
C LYS A 276 16.87 7.35 40.78
N HIS A 277 17.06 8.63 40.43
CA HIS A 277 16.37 9.75 41.06
C HIS A 277 14.90 9.78 40.64
N ALA A 278 14.62 9.56 39.36
CA ALA A 278 13.28 9.38 38.82
C ALA A 278 12.59 8.16 39.44
N GLU A 279 13.31 7.04 39.59
CA GLU A 279 12.83 5.87 40.34
C GLU A 279 12.50 6.20 41.80
N MET A 280 13.25 7.07 42.46
CA MET A 280 12.96 7.46 43.85
C MET A 280 11.68 8.30 43.93
N ALA A 281 11.57 9.28 43.04
CA ALA A 281 10.57 10.33 43.10
C ALA A 281 9.29 10.02 42.30
N ASP A 282 9.17 8.78 41.80
CA ASP A 282 8.10 8.29 40.92
C ASP A 282 7.84 9.21 39.72
N ASP A 283 8.91 9.78 39.18
CA ASP A 283 8.84 10.61 37.99
C ASP A 283 8.70 9.73 36.74
N ALA A 284 7.46 9.51 36.30
CA ALA A 284 7.14 8.61 35.20
C ALA A 284 7.86 8.99 33.90
N GLY A 285 7.92 10.27 33.55
CA GLY A 285 8.56 10.74 32.31
C GLY A 285 10.07 10.53 32.31
N LEU A 286 10.77 11.01 33.35
CA LEU A 286 12.23 10.85 33.45
C LEU A 286 12.62 9.37 33.61
N PHE A 287 11.82 8.60 34.35
CA PHE A 287 12.01 7.15 34.46
C PHE A 287 11.84 6.48 33.09
N GLY A 288 10.76 6.77 32.37
CA GLY A 288 10.46 6.21 31.06
C GLY A 288 11.57 6.48 30.05
N ALA A 289 11.97 7.75 29.90
CA ALA A 289 13.00 8.15 28.94
C ALA A 289 14.38 7.52 29.25
N THR A 290 14.81 7.53 30.51
CA THR A 290 16.10 6.93 30.90
C THR A 290 16.07 5.39 30.88
N ALA A 291 14.97 4.77 31.28
CA ALA A 291 14.77 3.32 31.19
C ALA A 291 14.79 2.85 29.75
N HIS A 292 14.10 3.54 28.84
CA HIS A 292 14.10 3.27 27.40
C HIS A 292 15.52 3.29 26.85
N ARG A 293 16.33 4.30 27.20
CA ARG A 293 17.76 4.32 26.80
C ARG A 293 18.57 3.16 27.30
N PHE A 294 18.36 2.69 28.53
CA PHE A 294 19.08 1.51 29.00
C PHE A 294 18.56 0.20 28.38
N GLU A 295 17.29 0.13 28.02
CA GLU A 295 16.67 -1.06 27.42
C GLU A 295 17.16 -1.32 25.99
N THR A 296 17.39 -0.25 25.22
CA THR A 296 17.79 -0.25 23.81
C THR A 296 19.29 -0.10 23.57
N ALA A 297 20.05 0.46 24.53
CA ALA A 297 21.49 0.59 24.41
C ALA A 297 22.19 -0.77 24.25
N THR A 298 23.38 -0.73 23.63
CA THR A 298 24.33 -1.85 23.61
C THR A 298 25.43 -1.63 24.63
N ALA A 299 25.99 -2.71 25.16
CA ALA A 299 27.16 -2.63 26.03
C ALA A 299 28.42 -2.29 25.22
N MET A 300 29.23 -1.36 25.72
CA MET A 300 30.49 -0.93 25.09
C MET A 300 31.56 -2.03 25.11
N TYR A 301 31.56 -2.88 26.15
CA TYR A 301 32.53 -3.96 26.31
C TYR A 301 32.03 -5.06 27.25
N ARG A 302 32.63 -6.25 27.16
CA ARG A 302 32.32 -7.39 28.05
C ARG A 302 33.02 -7.22 29.41
N SER A 303 32.26 -7.29 30.50
CA SER A 303 32.79 -7.24 31.86
C SER A 303 33.67 -8.45 32.19
N GLY A 304 34.70 -8.26 33.01
CA GLY A 304 35.57 -9.33 33.52
C GLY A 304 36.85 -9.59 32.72
N ARG A 305 37.07 -8.86 31.61
CA ARG A 305 38.33 -8.86 30.85
C ARG A 305 39.07 -7.54 31.07
N ASP A 306 40.39 -7.59 31.18
CA ASP A 306 41.26 -6.42 31.30
C ASP A 306 42.62 -6.69 30.64
N PRO A 307 43.02 -5.93 29.60
CA PRO A 307 42.27 -4.85 28.94
C PRO A 307 41.03 -5.38 28.20
N ALA A 308 40.00 -4.55 28.04
CA ALA A 308 38.78 -4.90 27.32
C ALA A 308 38.77 -4.27 25.92
N TYR A 309 38.42 -5.05 24.90
CA TYR A 309 38.19 -4.52 23.56
C TYR A 309 36.90 -3.70 23.52
N VAL A 310 36.96 -2.49 22.97
CA VAL A 310 35.83 -1.59 22.77
C VAL A 310 35.62 -1.41 21.26
N PRO A 311 34.63 -2.08 20.65
CA PRO A 311 34.43 -2.06 19.20
C PRO A 311 34.29 -0.65 18.62
N GLU A 312 33.55 0.21 19.31
CA GLU A 312 33.29 1.61 18.91
C GLU A 312 34.55 2.47 18.81
N LEU A 313 35.61 2.10 19.54
CA LEU A 313 36.89 2.81 19.55
C LEU A 313 37.98 2.04 18.79
N GLY A 314 37.67 0.86 18.25
CA GLY A 314 38.60 0.01 17.50
C GLY A 314 39.81 -0.49 18.29
N ARG A 315 39.82 -0.42 19.63
CA ARG A 315 41.02 -0.69 20.45
C ARG A 315 40.74 -1.35 21.81
N TYR A 316 41.79 -1.92 22.40
CA TYR A 316 41.79 -2.41 23.77
C TYR A 316 42.02 -1.27 24.77
N ILE A 317 41.22 -1.22 25.83
CA ILE A 317 41.31 -0.20 26.89
C ILE A 317 41.46 -0.88 28.25
N ALA A 318 42.46 -0.47 29.02
CA ALA A 318 42.65 -0.90 30.39
C ALA A 318 41.51 -0.37 31.28
N THR A 319 40.61 -1.26 31.67
CA THR A 319 39.36 -0.92 32.37
C THR A 319 39.60 -0.57 33.84
N LYS A 320 40.66 -1.09 34.46
CA LYS A 320 41.01 -0.77 35.86
C LYS A 320 41.51 0.66 36.02
N THR A 321 42.39 1.11 35.13
CA THR A 321 42.98 2.46 35.15
C THR A 321 42.07 3.53 34.56
N SER A 322 41.12 3.15 33.70
CA SER A 322 40.11 4.08 33.15
C SER A 322 38.94 4.35 34.11
N ARG A 323 38.86 3.66 35.25
CA ARG A 323 37.84 3.91 36.29
C ARG A 323 38.29 5.08 37.17
N GLY A 324 37.42 6.08 37.34
CA GLY A 324 37.64 7.18 38.28
C GLY A 324 38.24 8.45 37.66
N VAL A 325 38.69 8.41 36.41
CA VAL A 325 39.16 9.59 35.66
C VAL A 325 37.97 10.52 35.35
N PRO A 326 38.14 11.87 35.36
CA PRO A 326 37.08 12.83 35.06
C PRO A 326 36.50 12.68 33.64
N ASP A 327 37.34 12.50 32.63
CA ASP A 327 36.94 12.23 31.24
C ASP A 327 36.94 10.72 30.95
N ARG A 328 35.83 10.05 31.28
CA ARG A 328 35.72 8.59 31.10
C ARG A 328 35.48 8.26 29.65
N ARG A 329 36.46 7.70 28.95
CA ARG A 329 36.29 7.21 27.56
C ARG A 329 35.40 5.96 27.43
N ILE A 330 35.15 5.25 28.54
CA ILE A 330 34.33 4.03 28.60
C ILE A 330 33.44 4.03 29.84
N GLY A 331 32.30 3.30 29.80
CA GLY A 331 31.51 3.14 31.03
C GLY A 331 30.42 2.06 31.05
N LEU A 332 29.71 1.80 29.94
CA LEU A 332 28.59 0.86 29.95
C LEU A 332 29.09 -0.58 29.65
N SER A 333 29.57 -1.28 30.67
CA SER A 333 29.94 -2.71 30.55
C SER A 333 28.71 -3.62 30.40
N SER A 334 28.90 -4.84 29.89
CA SER A 334 27.83 -5.86 29.82
C SER A 334 27.17 -6.13 31.17
N ALA A 335 27.95 -6.18 32.27
CA ALA A 335 27.38 -6.35 33.62
C ALA A 335 26.55 -5.14 34.07
N THR A 336 27.02 -3.92 33.78
CA THR A 336 26.29 -2.68 34.13
C THR A 336 25.00 -2.55 33.32
N HIS A 337 25.04 -2.90 32.03
CA HIS A 337 23.87 -2.92 31.16
C HIS A 337 22.81 -3.90 31.65
N LEU A 338 23.19 -5.17 31.89
CA LEU A 338 22.27 -6.18 32.43
C LEU A 338 21.72 -5.79 33.82
N TYR A 339 22.53 -5.13 34.65
CA TYR A 339 22.06 -4.61 35.95
C TYR A 339 20.96 -3.56 35.76
N LEU A 340 21.15 -2.60 34.86
CA LEU A 340 20.17 -1.53 34.61
C LEU A 340 18.87 -2.10 34.03
N LYS A 341 18.94 -3.00 33.03
CA LYS A 341 17.76 -3.69 32.49
C LYS A 341 16.98 -4.46 33.54
N ARG A 342 17.67 -5.20 34.42
CA ARG A 342 17.01 -5.88 35.56
C ARG A 342 16.37 -4.89 36.52
N ARG A 343 16.99 -3.73 36.72
CA ARG A 343 16.52 -2.71 37.64
C ARG A 343 15.26 -2.03 37.12
N VAL A 344 15.14 -1.76 35.82
CA VAL A 344 13.91 -1.23 35.19
C VAL A 344 12.72 -2.13 35.53
N TRP A 345 12.79 -3.42 35.16
CA TRP A 345 11.72 -4.35 35.49
C TRP A 345 11.50 -4.51 37.00
N ARG A 346 12.56 -4.58 37.81
CA ARG A 346 12.43 -4.69 39.26
C ARG A 346 11.68 -3.50 39.87
N ALA A 347 11.96 -2.28 39.41
CA ALA A 347 11.31 -1.07 39.90
C ALA A 347 9.80 -1.10 39.64
N LEU A 348 9.39 -1.47 38.43
CA LEU A 348 7.98 -1.61 38.07
C LEU A 348 7.32 -2.79 38.79
N ARG A 349 7.91 -3.98 38.72
CA ARG A 349 7.38 -5.19 39.37
C ARG A 349 7.18 -5.01 40.88
N LYS A 350 8.10 -4.34 41.56
CA LYS A 350 8.00 -4.13 43.01
C LYS A 350 6.88 -3.16 43.41
N ARG A 351 6.50 -2.24 42.53
CA ARG A 351 5.31 -1.39 42.70
C ARG A 351 4.04 -2.17 42.42
N GLY A 352 4.03 -2.96 41.35
CA GLY A 352 2.90 -3.83 41.02
C GLY A 352 2.62 -4.90 42.08
N GLU A 353 3.65 -5.50 42.69
CA GLU A 353 3.52 -6.49 43.77
C GLU A 353 2.88 -5.92 45.06
N VAL A 354 2.79 -4.60 45.20
CA VAL A 354 2.22 -3.91 46.37
C VAL A 354 1.08 -2.96 46.00
N ASP A 355 0.54 -3.11 44.78
CA ASP A 355 -0.55 -2.30 44.24
C ASP A 355 -0.33 -0.78 44.29
N ASP A 356 0.93 -0.36 44.15
CA ASP A 356 1.27 1.08 44.11
C ASP A 356 0.76 1.69 42.79
N PRO A 357 -0.11 2.73 42.84
CA PRO A 357 -0.70 3.33 41.64
C PRO A 357 0.34 3.94 40.68
N ALA A 358 1.53 4.29 41.18
CA ALA A 358 2.63 4.78 40.34
C ALA A 358 3.13 3.73 39.33
N PHE A 359 2.80 2.44 39.51
CA PHE A 359 3.14 1.39 38.54
C PHE A 359 2.64 1.73 37.13
N ALA A 360 1.34 2.01 36.99
CA ALA A 360 0.71 2.18 35.68
C ALA A 360 1.24 3.43 34.97
N GLU A 361 1.43 4.53 35.70
CA GLU A 361 1.98 5.78 35.15
C GLU A 361 3.41 5.60 34.65
N MET A 362 4.29 5.01 35.47
CA MET A 362 5.69 4.78 35.11
C MET A 362 5.82 3.77 33.96
N ALA A 363 5.00 2.72 33.97
CA ALA A 363 4.98 1.72 32.91
C ALA A 363 4.46 2.31 31.59
N ALA A 364 3.39 3.11 31.62
CA ALA A 364 2.84 3.76 30.43
C ALA A 364 3.86 4.73 29.82
N ALA A 365 4.47 5.60 30.64
CA ALA A 365 5.50 6.52 30.18
C ALA A 365 6.71 5.80 29.58
N PHE A 366 7.12 4.66 30.16
CA PHE A 366 8.18 3.83 29.61
C PHE A 366 7.81 3.18 28.26
N LEU A 367 6.59 2.64 28.14
CA LEU A 367 6.12 1.99 26.91
C LEU A 367 5.94 3.00 25.76
N LEU A 368 5.41 4.19 26.04
CA LEU A 368 5.22 5.27 25.06
C LEU A 368 6.53 5.84 24.49
N CYS A 369 7.67 5.57 25.13
CA CYS A 369 8.97 5.96 24.58
C CYS A 369 9.40 5.09 23.38
N PHE A 370 8.78 3.93 23.16
CA PHE A 370 9.17 3.01 22.08
C PHE A 370 8.57 3.40 20.75
N SER A 371 9.36 3.15 19.71
CA SER A 371 9.03 3.40 18.32
C SER A 371 9.36 2.16 17.46
N PRO A 372 8.81 2.03 16.24
CA PRO A 372 9.10 0.88 15.38
C PRO A 372 10.60 0.65 15.14
N GLU A 373 11.41 1.71 15.15
CA GLU A 373 12.87 1.64 14.98
C GLU A 373 13.60 0.99 16.17
N ASP A 374 12.98 0.95 17.35
CA ASP A 374 13.53 0.29 18.54
C ASP A 374 13.29 -1.24 18.55
N LEU A 375 12.53 -1.76 17.60
CA LEU A 375 12.10 -3.16 17.55
C LEU A 375 13.05 -4.05 16.74
N ASP A 376 13.21 -5.29 17.18
CA ASP A 376 13.94 -6.29 16.41
C ASP A 376 13.04 -6.89 15.32
N ARG A 377 13.61 -7.34 14.20
CA ARG A 377 12.85 -8.14 13.23
C ARG A 377 12.46 -9.48 13.85
N ARG A 378 11.19 -9.88 13.66
CA ARG A 378 10.73 -11.21 14.07
C ARG A 378 11.56 -12.27 13.35
N THR A 379 12.26 -13.08 14.13
CA THR A 379 13.03 -14.21 13.60
C THR A 379 12.37 -15.49 14.06
N ALA A 380 11.89 -16.31 13.14
CA ALA A 380 11.34 -17.63 13.45
C ALA A 380 12.32 -18.72 13.00
N TRP A 381 12.47 -19.75 13.81
CA TRP A 381 13.25 -20.93 13.49
C TRP A 381 12.62 -22.15 14.13
N SER A 382 12.99 -23.31 13.66
CA SER A 382 12.58 -24.57 14.26
C SER A 382 13.70 -25.11 15.13
N VAL A 383 13.36 -25.59 16.31
CA VAL A 383 14.29 -26.35 17.15
C VAL A 383 13.75 -27.76 17.23
N TRP A 384 14.61 -28.73 16.91
CA TRP A 384 14.33 -30.13 17.20
C TRP A 384 14.31 -30.29 18.71
N THR A 385 13.14 -30.54 19.25
CA THR A 385 12.95 -30.88 20.65
C THR A 385 12.58 -32.36 20.70
N ARG A 386 13.18 -33.06 21.65
CA ARG A 386 12.86 -34.46 21.83
C ARG A 386 11.68 -34.54 22.79
N GLY A 387 10.56 -35.03 22.27
CA GLY A 387 9.37 -35.25 23.08
C GLY A 387 9.64 -36.27 24.20
N PRO A 388 8.75 -36.36 25.21
CA PRO A 388 8.86 -37.35 26.28
C PRO A 388 8.91 -38.80 25.75
N ASP A 389 8.27 -39.05 24.61
CA ASP A 389 8.20 -40.27 23.79
C ASP A 389 9.48 -40.52 22.95
N GLY A 390 10.49 -39.66 23.05
CA GLY A 390 11.77 -39.82 22.40
C GLY A 390 11.77 -39.52 20.90
N THR A 391 10.60 -39.26 20.29
CA THR A 391 10.51 -38.76 18.93
C THR A 391 11.06 -37.35 18.86
N TRP A 392 11.80 -37.07 17.80
CA TRP A 392 12.22 -35.71 17.51
C TRP A 392 11.05 -35.03 16.83
N SER A 393 10.46 -34.07 17.52
CA SER A 393 9.47 -33.18 16.93
C SER A 393 10.10 -31.83 16.68
N ARG A 394 9.61 -31.18 15.63
CA ARG A 394 10.09 -29.87 15.24
C ARG A 394 9.22 -28.83 15.93
N GLU A 395 9.73 -28.22 17.00
CA GLU A 395 9.01 -27.14 17.67
C GLU A 395 9.34 -25.78 17.07
N PRO A 396 8.33 -24.97 16.72
CA PRO A 396 8.56 -23.59 16.34
C PRO A 396 9.09 -22.79 17.53
N ARG A 397 10.05 -21.91 17.22
CA ARG A 397 10.57 -20.89 18.12
C ARG A 397 10.62 -19.59 17.34
N ALA A 398 10.30 -18.50 18.01
CA ALA A 398 10.48 -17.18 17.48
C ALA A 398 11.17 -16.29 18.52
N GLN A 399 11.84 -15.28 18.01
CA GLN A 399 12.16 -14.08 18.75
C GLN A 399 11.29 -12.98 18.14
N GLY A 400 10.23 -12.58 18.86
CA GLY A 400 9.37 -11.48 18.43
C GLY A 400 10.07 -10.12 18.57
N PRO A 401 9.39 -9.04 18.16
CA PRO A 401 10.00 -7.71 18.07
C PRO A 401 10.55 -7.15 19.39
N PHE A 402 10.02 -7.62 20.52
CA PHE A 402 10.48 -7.27 21.86
C PHE A 402 11.42 -8.29 22.49
N GLY A 403 11.84 -9.33 21.77
CA GLY A 403 12.56 -10.46 22.37
C GLY A 403 13.88 -10.09 23.07
N ARG A 404 14.48 -8.93 22.76
CA ARG A 404 15.63 -8.36 23.50
C ARG A 404 15.27 -7.21 24.44
N ARG A 405 14.02 -6.74 24.42
CA ARG A 405 13.46 -5.69 25.28
C ARG A 405 12.80 -6.32 26.51
N TRP A 406 13.62 -6.91 27.37
CA TRP A 406 13.23 -7.61 28.61
C TRP A 406 12.07 -6.93 29.35
N SER A 407 12.23 -5.66 29.73
CA SER A 407 11.24 -4.98 30.57
C SER A 407 9.91 -4.79 29.84
N VAL A 408 9.94 -4.53 28.53
CA VAL A 408 8.75 -4.40 27.69
C VAL A 408 8.04 -5.74 27.54
N SER A 409 8.75 -6.82 27.24
CA SER A 409 8.14 -8.16 27.18
C SER A 409 7.53 -8.57 28.51
N GLN A 410 8.16 -8.21 29.63
CA GLN A 410 7.59 -8.45 30.96
C GLN A 410 6.33 -7.63 31.21
N LEU A 411 6.21 -6.41 30.66
CA LEU A 411 4.99 -5.62 30.81
C LEU A 411 3.87 -6.16 29.93
N LEU A 412 4.14 -6.48 28.67
CA LEU A 412 3.10 -6.81 27.69
C LEU A 412 2.65 -8.27 27.70
N PHE A 413 3.55 -9.21 28.02
CA PHE A 413 3.36 -10.65 27.78
C PHE A 413 3.79 -11.52 28.98
N ARG A 414 3.65 -11.01 30.21
CA ARG A 414 4.09 -11.71 31.43
C ARG A 414 3.43 -13.08 31.58
N HIS A 415 2.14 -13.15 31.27
CA HIS A 415 1.28 -14.30 31.49
C HIS A 415 0.96 -15.06 30.20
N ALA A 416 1.49 -14.61 29.06
CA ALA A 416 1.27 -15.27 27.77
C ALA A 416 1.82 -16.70 27.75
N ALA A 417 0.96 -17.67 27.45
CA ALA A 417 1.30 -19.09 27.46
C ALA A 417 2.47 -19.45 26.52
N GLY A 418 2.63 -18.71 25.42
CA GLY A 418 3.71 -18.88 24.45
C GLY A 418 5.05 -18.22 24.83
N ALA A 419 5.09 -17.36 25.86
CA ALA A 419 6.26 -16.59 26.23
C ALA A 419 7.24 -17.39 27.09
N MET A 420 8.51 -17.42 26.68
CA MET A 420 9.60 -18.14 27.34
C MET A 420 10.70 -17.16 27.78
N PRO A 421 10.57 -16.55 28.98
CA PRO A 421 11.57 -15.64 29.49
C PRO A 421 12.89 -16.36 29.80
N ARG A 422 14.01 -15.71 29.48
CA ARG A 422 15.38 -16.16 29.76
C ARG A 422 16.06 -15.15 30.70
N PRO A 423 15.91 -15.29 32.04
CA PRO A 423 16.37 -14.29 33.00
C PRO A 423 17.88 -14.05 33.04
N ARG A 424 18.68 -15.03 32.57
CA ARG A 424 20.14 -14.90 32.51
C ARG A 424 20.57 -13.95 31.39
N SER A 425 20.01 -14.12 30.19
CA SER A 425 20.28 -13.28 29.02
C SER A 425 19.41 -12.03 28.94
N LEU A 426 18.34 -11.94 29.76
CA LEU A 426 17.33 -10.89 29.70
C LEU A 426 16.69 -10.79 28.31
N THR A 427 16.31 -11.96 27.77
CA THR A 427 15.60 -12.09 26.50
C THR A 427 14.33 -12.89 26.70
N VAL A 428 13.39 -12.79 25.76
CA VAL A 428 12.18 -13.61 25.71
C VAL A 428 12.13 -14.30 24.35
N LEU A 429 11.83 -15.60 24.35
CA LEU A 429 11.52 -16.38 23.16
C LEU A 429 10.04 -16.67 23.15
N GLU A 430 9.49 -16.94 21.97
CA GLU A 430 8.07 -17.21 21.75
C GLU A 430 7.91 -18.58 21.10
N ARG A 431 6.90 -19.35 21.51
CA ARG A 431 6.48 -20.58 20.82
C ARG A 431 5.46 -20.32 19.73
N ALA A 432 4.65 -19.30 19.94
CA ALA A 432 3.64 -18.78 19.03
C ALA A 432 3.58 -17.26 19.21
N GLU A 433 2.99 -16.57 18.24
CA GLU A 433 2.68 -15.15 18.37
C GLU A 433 1.73 -14.92 19.56
N PRO A 434 1.99 -13.92 20.43
CA PRO A 434 1.06 -13.56 21.48
C PRO A 434 -0.29 -13.14 20.88
N ASP A 435 -1.38 -13.57 21.52
CA ASP A 435 -2.71 -13.08 21.19
C ASP A 435 -2.80 -11.58 21.57
N PRO A 436 -3.08 -10.68 20.62
CA PRO A 436 -3.14 -9.25 20.89
C PRO A 436 -4.31 -8.85 21.81
N ASP A 437 -5.36 -9.68 21.92
CA ASP A 437 -6.56 -9.38 22.71
C ASP A 437 -6.54 -10.02 24.12
N SER A 438 -5.61 -10.94 24.39
CA SER A 438 -5.48 -11.55 25.71
C SER A 438 -5.00 -10.55 26.77
N ARG A 439 -5.46 -10.69 28.03
CA ARG A 439 -5.01 -9.88 29.18
C ARG A 439 -3.73 -10.46 29.82
N ASP A 440 -2.72 -10.70 28.99
CA ASP A 440 -1.46 -11.35 29.38
C ASP A 440 -0.41 -10.38 29.97
N GLU A 441 -0.73 -9.09 30.09
CA GLU A 441 0.15 -8.08 30.67
C GLU A 441 0.42 -8.27 32.16
N ALA A 442 1.52 -7.69 32.65
CA ALA A 442 1.78 -7.66 34.08
C ALA A 442 0.79 -6.74 34.82
N PHE A 443 0.24 -7.26 35.92
CA PHE A 443 -0.69 -6.57 36.83
C PHE A 443 -1.94 -5.99 36.15
N PRO A 444 -2.81 -6.83 35.53
CA PRO A 444 -3.98 -6.38 34.77
C PRO A 444 -4.94 -5.45 35.56
N HIS A 445 -5.10 -5.68 36.86
CA HIS A 445 -5.99 -4.88 37.70
C HIS A 445 -5.52 -3.44 37.86
N LEU A 446 -4.20 -3.17 37.89
CA LEU A 446 -3.66 -1.81 37.99
C LEU A 446 -3.86 -1.00 36.72
N TRP A 447 -3.84 -1.65 35.55
CA TRP A 447 -4.21 -1.02 34.28
C TRP A 447 -5.70 -0.72 34.22
N SER A 448 -6.53 -1.66 34.70
CA SER A 448 -7.99 -1.51 34.71
C SER A 448 -8.45 -0.37 35.63
N ALA A 449 -7.69 -0.08 36.70
CA ALA A 449 -7.93 1.07 37.57
C ALA A 449 -7.59 2.44 36.93
N ARG A 450 -6.97 2.47 35.73
CA ARG A 450 -6.47 3.67 35.05
C ARG A 450 -6.87 3.71 33.56
N PRO A 451 -8.18 3.83 33.26
CA PRO A 451 -8.66 3.93 31.88
C PRO A 451 -8.12 5.17 31.13
N ASP A 452 -7.76 6.23 31.86
CA ASP A 452 -7.08 7.41 31.32
C ASP A 452 -5.73 7.06 30.67
N LEU A 453 -4.94 6.20 31.32
CA LEU A 453 -3.67 5.72 30.79
C LEU A 453 -3.86 4.70 29.67
N ALA A 454 -4.91 3.88 29.74
CA ALA A 454 -5.26 2.95 28.67
C ALA A 454 -5.61 3.69 27.37
N LEU A 455 -6.42 4.75 27.45
CA LEU A 455 -6.70 5.63 26.33
C LEU A 455 -5.43 6.28 25.78
N ARG A 456 -4.57 6.79 26.68
CA ARG A 456 -3.30 7.38 26.27
C ARG A 456 -2.42 6.38 25.51
N LEU A 457 -2.32 5.14 25.98
CA LEU A 457 -1.59 4.07 25.29
C LEU A 457 -2.21 3.75 23.93
N ALA A 458 -3.54 3.64 23.84
CA ALA A 458 -4.22 3.34 22.59
C ALA A 458 -4.05 4.45 21.54
N ALA A 459 -4.11 5.72 21.95
CA ALA A 459 -4.08 6.87 21.04
C ALA A 459 -2.65 7.33 20.68
N GLU A 460 -1.71 7.32 21.63
CA GLU A 460 -0.37 7.92 21.45
C GLU A 460 0.73 6.90 21.12
N ALA A 461 0.47 5.60 21.24
CA ALA A 461 1.50 4.59 20.99
C ALA A 461 1.84 4.48 19.49
N ARG A 462 3.14 4.51 19.19
CA ARG A 462 3.69 4.26 17.85
C ARG A 462 3.97 2.78 17.57
N VAL A 463 3.78 1.93 18.57
CA VAL A 463 4.04 0.50 18.50
C VAL A 463 2.75 -0.26 18.78
N GLU A 464 2.36 -1.12 17.84
CA GLU A 464 1.07 -1.81 17.82
C GLU A 464 0.79 -2.57 19.12
N ALA A 465 1.71 -3.40 19.61
CA ALA A 465 1.50 -4.14 20.86
C ALA A 465 1.29 -3.25 22.10
N VAL A 466 1.81 -2.01 22.08
CA VAL A 466 1.58 -1.03 23.16
C VAL A 466 0.19 -0.41 23.03
N ALA A 467 -0.24 -0.06 21.82
CA ALA A 467 -1.60 0.40 21.57
C ALA A 467 -2.63 -0.67 21.96
N HIS A 468 -2.38 -1.94 21.61
CA HIS A 468 -3.23 -3.07 21.98
C HIS A 468 -3.39 -3.25 23.48
N LEU A 469 -2.34 -2.98 24.29
CA LEU A 469 -2.49 -2.95 25.75
C LEU A 469 -3.56 -1.94 26.19
N GLY A 470 -3.56 -0.74 25.63
CA GLY A 470 -4.59 0.26 25.90
C GLY A 470 -5.97 -0.21 25.44
N LEU A 471 -6.07 -0.72 24.21
CA LEU A 471 -7.33 -1.17 23.61
C LEU A 471 -7.98 -2.32 24.38
N ARG A 472 -7.23 -3.34 24.79
CA ARG A 472 -7.79 -4.47 25.56
C ARG A 472 -8.26 -4.05 26.96
N VAL A 473 -7.63 -3.05 27.57
CA VAL A 473 -8.08 -2.49 28.85
C VAL A 473 -9.40 -1.73 28.65
N LEU A 474 -9.48 -0.88 27.62
CA LEU A 474 -10.71 -0.15 27.30
C LEU A 474 -11.87 -1.07 26.87
N ARG A 475 -11.59 -2.14 26.10
CA ARG A 475 -12.60 -3.13 25.70
C ARG A 475 -13.17 -3.91 26.88
N ALA A 476 -12.34 -4.18 27.88
CA ALA A 476 -12.76 -4.90 29.08
C ALA A 476 -13.62 -4.04 30.03
N ASP A 477 -13.67 -2.72 29.84
CA ASP A 477 -14.43 -1.78 30.67
C ASP A 477 -15.46 -0.99 29.84
N PRO A 478 -16.70 -1.50 29.72
CA PRO A 478 -17.78 -0.81 29.02
C PRO A 478 -18.10 0.57 29.60
N ALA A 479 -17.92 0.78 30.90
CA ALA A 479 -18.20 2.07 31.53
C ALA A 479 -17.15 3.12 31.12
N ALA A 480 -15.88 2.76 31.10
CA ALA A 480 -14.82 3.62 30.56
C ALA A 480 -15.02 3.93 29.07
N ARG A 481 -15.46 2.95 28.27
CA ARG A 481 -15.78 3.18 26.84
C ARG A 481 -16.95 4.15 26.66
N ALA A 482 -17.96 4.09 27.54
CA ALA A 482 -19.11 5.00 27.50
C ALA A 482 -18.73 6.45 27.86
N THR A 483 -17.72 6.68 28.70
CA THR A 483 -17.30 8.02 29.14
C THR A 483 -16.30 8.71 28.23
N LEU A 484 -15.77 8.06 27.20
CA LEU A 484 -14.83 8.70 26.25
C LEU A 484 -15.47 9.96 25.65
N SER A 485 -14.77 11.09 25.68
CA SER A 485 -15.27 12.33 25.08
C SER A 485 -15.16 12.29 23.55
N THR A 486 -15.81 13.24 22.88
CA THR A 486 -15.64 13.46 21.43
C THR A 486 -14.17 13.72 21.06
N ALA A 487 -13.43 14.44 21.91
CA ALA A 487 -12.00 14.66 21.74
C ALA A 487 -11.18 13.35 21.87
N ASP A 488 -11.55 12.46 22.80
CA ASP A 488 -10.88 11.17 22.98
C ASP A 488 -11.08 10.25 21.77
N LEU A 489 -12.29 10.24 21.21
CA LEU A 489 -12.60 9.50 19.99
C LEU A 489 -11.86 10.07 18.78
N GLY A 490 -11.72 11.40 18.71
CA GLY A 490 -10.85 12.05 17.73
C GLY A 490 -9.40 11.59 17.82
N ARG A 491 -8.83 11.56 19.04
CA ARG A 491 -7.46 11.05 19.26
C ARG A 491 -7.29 9.60 18.82
N LEU A 492 -8.29 8.74 19.02
CA LEU A 492 -8.26 7.35 18.56
C LEU A 492 -8.35 7.23 17.04
N LEU A 493 -9.20 8.02 16.39
CA LEU A 493 -9.41 8.00 14.94
C LEU A 493 -8.20 8.51 14.13
N ILE A 494 -7.37 9.38 14.72
CA ILE A 494 -6.11 9.84 14.10
C ILE A 494 -4.87 9.09 14.61
N ALA A 495 -5.05 8.08 15.45
CA ALA A 495 -3.94 7.32 16.03
C ALA A 495 -3.10 6.64 14.94
N SER A 496 -1.79 6.51 15.14
CA SER A 496 -0.91 5.88 14.14
C SER A 496 -1.13 4.37 13.96
N VAL A 497 -1.87 3.73 14.87
CA VAL A 497 -2.12 2.28 14.84
C VAL A 497 -3.54 2.01 14.33
N PRO A 498 -3.71 1.26 13.22
CA PRO A 498 -5.03 0.99 12.62
C PRO A 498 -6.06 0.38 13.58
N ALA A 499 -5.62 -0.51 14.48
CA ALA A 499 -6.51 -1.12 15.48
C ALA A 499 -7.14 -0.09 16.43
N ALA A 500 -6.44 1.02 16.72
CA ALA A 500 -6.97 2.09 17.56
C ALA A 500 -7.98 2.96 16.78
N GLN A 501 -7.72 3.23 15.50
CA GLN A 501 -8.66 3.91 14.62
C GLN A 501 -9.96 3.11 14.50
N GLN A 502 -9.85 1.80 14.28
CA GLN A 502 -10.99 0.89 14.19
C GLN A 502 -11.81 0.86 15.48
N PHE A 503 -11.16 0.77 16.64
CA PHE A 503 -11.85 0.82 17.93
C PHE A 503 -12.56 2.16 18.17
N GLY A 504 -11.92 3.27 17.78
CA GLY A 504 -12.53 4.60 17.78
C GLY A 504 -13.79 4.63 16.92
N PHE A 505 -13.69 4.16 15.68
CA PHE A 505 -14.80 4.07 14.73
C PHE A 505 -15.95 3.21 15.25
N GLU A 506 -15.68 2.00 15.74
CA GLU A 506 -16.69 1.12 16.32
C GLU A 506 -17.42 1.79 17.49
N THR A 507 -16.68 2.51 18.34
CA THR A 507 -17.26 3.25 19.46
C THR A 507 -18.16 4.40 19.00
N VAL A 508 -17.75 5.15 17.98
CA VAL A 508 -18.59 6.21 17.39
C VAL A 508 -19.83 5.61 16.73
N ARG A 509 -19.67 4.53 15.96
CA ARG A 509 -20.78 3.83 15.29
C ARG A 509 -21.84 3.38 16.29
N ASP A 510 -21.40 2.74 17.37
CA ASP A 510 -22.30 2.22 18.40
C ASP A 510 -23.03 3.38 19.12
N ARG A 511 -22.36 4.53 19.35
CA ARG A 511 -23.00 5.73 19.93
C ARG A 511 -24.03 6.36 19.00
N LEU A 512 -23.70 6.52 17.72
CA LEU A 512 -24.61 7.08 16.72
C LEU A 512 -25.82 6.16 16.47
N ALA A 513 -25.72 4.86 16.73
CA ALA A 513 -26.86 3.94 16.65
C ALA A 513 -27.89 4.16 17.77
N VAL A 514 -27.49 4.71 18.92
CA VAL A 514 -28.32 4.83 20.13
C VAL A 514 -28.88 6.25 20.34
N GLY A 515 -28.27 7.28 19.75
CA GLY A 515 -28.62 8.69 20.01
C GLY A 515 -28.73 9.58 18.77
N ALA A 516 -29.02 10.87 19.03
CA ALA A 516 -29.04 11.94 18.02
C ALA A 516 -27.64 12.20 17.44
N VAL A 517 -27.62 12.75 16.23
CA VAL A 517 -26.40 13.05 15.48
C VAL A 517 -25.65 14.21 16.15
N ASP A 518 -24.48 13.94 16.74
CA ASP A 518 -23.56 14.99 17.25
C ASP A 518 -22.69 15.52 16.09
N PRO A 519 -22.85 16.80 15.67
CA PRO A 519 -22.08 17.37 14.57
C PRO A 519 -20.56 17.38 14.81
N ALA A 520 -20.13 17.46 16.07
CA ALA A 520 -18.71 17.42 16.40
C ALA A 520 -18.11 16.03 16.12
N LEU A 521 -18.86 14.95 16.40
CA LEU A 521 -18.45 13.59 16.04
C LEU A 521 -18.44 13.37 14.53
N LEU A 522 -19.45 13.89 13.81
CA LEU A 522 -19.45 13.82 12.35
C LEU A 522 -18.25 14.54 11.73
N THR A 523 -17.87 15.69 12.28
CA THR A 523 -16.71 16.48 11.83
C THR A 523 -15.44 15.63 11.91
N ILE A 524 -15.26 14.92 13.02
CA ILE A 524 -14.11 14.02 13.22
C ILE A 524 -14.15 12.84 12.24
N LEU A 525 -15.33 12.24 12.02
CA LEU A 525 -15.46 11.10 11.11
C LEU A 525 -15.20 11.47 9.64
N VAL A 526 -15.62 12.67 9.20
CA VAL A 526 -15.34 13.17 7.85
C VAL A 526 -13.85 13.38 7.62
N ALA A 527 -13.13 13.81 8.66
CA ALA A 527 -11.68 13.99 8.64
C ALA A 527 -10.88 12.70 8.86
N ALA A 528 -11.54 11.57 9.13
CA ALA A 528 -10.86 10.32 9.41
C ALA A 528 -10.28 9.70 8.13
N ALA A 529 -9.08 9.13 8.24
CA ALA A 529 -8.43 8.39 7.14
C ALA A 529 -9.21 7.12 6.74
N LEU A 530 -10.03 6.57 7.65
CA LEU A 530 -10.80 5.34 7.44
C LEU A 530 -12.02 5.58 6.52
N PRO A 531 -12.11 4.94 5.34
CA PRO A 531 -13.24 5.13 4.43
C PRO A 531 -14.60 4.77 5.04
N GLU A 532 -14.66 3.76 5.91
CA GLU A 532 -15.89 3.34 6.58
C GLU A 532 -16.40 4.38 7.59
N ALA A 533 -15.47 5.11 8.23
CA ALA A 533 -15.80 6.22 9.12
C ALA A 533 -16.43 7.37 8.34
N ARG A 534 -15.83 7.76 7.22
CA ARG A 534 -16.39 8.80 6.33
C ARG A 534 -17.73 8.37 5.76
N GLY A 535 -17.84 7.15 5.24
CA GLY A 535 -19.09 6.61 4.72
C GLY A 535 -20.23 6.59 5.76
N LEU A 536 -19.93 6.30 7.02
CA LEU A 536 -20.92 6.41 8.10
C LEU A 536 -21.36 7.87 8.32
N ALA A 537 -20.43 8.81 8.37
CA ALA A 537 -20.74 10.23 8.53
C ALA A 537 -21.58 10.76 7.38
N LEU A 538 -21.17 10.49 6.14
CA LEU A 538 -21.86 10.92 4.93
C LEU A 538 -23.31 10.41 4.89
N ARG A 539 -23.56 9.14 5.25
CA ARG A 539 -24.94 8.61 5.34
C ARG A 539 -25.78 9.32 6.40
N ARG A 540 -25.18 9.72 7.53
CA ARG A 540 -25.89 10.46 8.59
C ARG A 540 -26.17 11.90 8.19
N ILE A 541 -25.25 12.54 7.47
CA ILE A 541 -25.40 13.88 6.91
C ILE A 541 -26.50 13.87 5.83
N GLU A 542 -26.52 12.86 4.97
CA GLU A 542 -27.56 12.72 3.94
C GLU A 542 -28.95 12.53 4.56
N ALA A 543 -29.05 11.81 5.67
CA ALA A 543 -30.33 11.58 6.36
C ALA A 543 -30.91 12.81 7.08
N ASP A 544 -30.09 13.81 7.43
CA ASP A 544 -30.52 15.02 8.12
C ASP A 544 -30.54 16.23 7.17
N PRO A 545 -31.71 16.80 6.82
CA PRO A 545 -31.81 17.94 5.91
C PRO A 545 -31.08 19.22 6.34
N ALA A 546 -30.85 19.43 7.64
CA ALA A 546 -30.14 20.62 8.13
C ALA A 546 -28.62 20.51 7.94
N LEU A 547 -28.10 19.29 8.01
CA LEU A 547 -26.68 19.00 7.84
C LEU A 547 -26.27 18.93 6.36
N PRO A 548 -25.01 19.23 6.04
CA PRO A 548 -23.94 19.68 6.95
C PRO A 548 -23.93 21.21 7.16
N TRP A 549 -24.76 21.95 6.41
CA TRP A 549 -24.63 23.40 6.27
C TRP A 549 -25.03 24.19 7.50
N SER A 550 -25.89 23.66 8.37
CA SER A 550 -26.24 24.31 9.65
C SER A 550 -25.07 24.38 10.63
N GLU A 551 -24.02 23.57 10.44
CA GLU A 551 -22.92 23.40 11.39
C GLU A 551 -21.59 23.81 10.75
N THR A 552 -21.08 25.00 11.10
CA THR A 552 -19.91 25.60 10.43
C THR A 552 -18.66 24.72 10.48
N ALA A 553 -18.44 23.97 11.57
CA ALA A 553 -17.28 23.09 11.70
C ALA A 553 -17.35 21.87 10.77
N LEU A 554 -18.55 21.29 10.63
CA LEU A 554 -18.78 20.14 9.76
C LEU A 554 -18.73 20.56 8.29
N ALA A 555 -19.41 21.66 7.93
CA ALA A 555 -19.38 22.22 6.59
C ALA A 555 -17.95 22.56 6.14
N PHE A 556 -17.15 23.17 7.03
CA PHE A 556 -15.74 23.42 6.78
C PHE A 556 -14.96 22.12 6.53
N ALA A 557 -15.09 21.13 7.42
CA ALA A 557 -14.39 19.85 7.27
C ALA A 557 -14.75 19.12 5.98
N MET A 558 -16.01 19.18 5.54
CA MET A 558 -16.43 18.61 4.26
C MET A 558 -15.82 19.33 3.07
N LEU A 559 -15.78 20.67 3.08
CA LEU A 559 -15.20 21.43 1.98
C LEU A 559 -13.68 21.31 1.91
N THR A 560 -12.99 21.19 3.04
CA THR A 560 -11.52 21.09 3.07
C THR A 560 -11.02 19.65 3.01
N SER A 561 -11.89 18.64 2.91
CA SER A 561 -11.47 17.24 2.84
C SER A 561 -10.99 16.88 1.43
N PRO A 562 -9.75 16.38 1.26
CA PRO A 562 -9.23 15.96 -0.05
C PRO A 562 -9.78 14.61 -0.52
N GLU A 563 -10.60 13.93 0.29
CA GLU A 563 -11.07 12.57 0.03
C GLU A 563 -12.15 12.54 -1.06
N PRO A 564 -12.01 11.72 -2.13
CA PRO A 564 -12.93 11.69 -3.27
C PRO A 564 -14.40 11.40 -2.91
N ASP A 565 -14.63 10.54 -1.91
CA ASP A 565 -15.97 10.21 -1.43
C ASP A 565 -16.65 11.40 -0.75
N VAL A 566 -15.88 12.23 -0.04
CA VAL A 566 -16.39 13.47 0.56
C VAL A 566 -16.67 14.51 -0.51
N ALA A 567 -15.77 14.68 -1.50
CA ALA A 567 -15.97 15.60 -2.62
C ALA A 567 -17.23 15.25 -3.44
N ALA A 568 -17.47 13.96 -3.71
CA ALA A 568 -18.68 13.50 -4.39
C ALA A 568 -19.95 13.82 -3.58
N ALA A 569 -19.91 13.61 -2.25
CA ALA A 569 -21.03 13.94 -1.37
C ALA A 569 -21.29 15.45 -1.30
N VAL A 570 -20.26 16.29 -1.24
CA VAL A 570 -20.40 17.75 -1.32
C VAL A 570 -21.13 18.14 -2.60
N ALA A 571 -20.75 17.57 -3.75
CA ALA A 571 -21.38 17.89 -5.02
C ALA A 571 -22.86 17.45 -5.08
N GLN A 572 -23.19 16.27 -4.55
CA GLN A 572 -24.56 15.78 -4.45
C GLN A 572 -25.42 16.65 -3.53
N LEU A 573 -24.90 17.02 -2.36
CA LEU A 573 -25.60 17.85 -1.38
C LEU A 573 -25.83 19.27 -1.89
N ALA A 574 -24.82 19.87 -2.55
CA ALA A 574 -24.94 21.20 -3.15
C ALA A 574 -26.08 21.28 -4.19
N GLY A 575 -26.34 20.20 -4.93
CA GLY A 575 -27.44 20.15 -5.90
C GLY A 575 -28.83 20.02 -5.28
N THR A 576 -28.93 19.64 -4.02
CA THR A 576 -30.22 19.35 -3.34
C THR A 576 -30.54 20.31 -2.20
N ARG A 577 -29.53 20.96 -1.61
CA ARG A 577 -29.63 21.81 -0.41
C ARG A 577 -28.60 22.94 -0.49
N ALA A 578 -29.03 24.18 -0.23
CA ALA A 578 -28.15 25.35 -0.16
C ALA A 578 -27.92 25.80 1.29
N PRO A 579 -26.75 26.37 1.63
CA PRO A 579 -26.50 26.94 2.95
C PRO A 579 -27.39 28.16 3.19
N SER A 580 -27.87 28.34 4.42
CA SER A 580 -28.56 29.59 4.81
C SER A 580 -27.59 30.78 4.73
N PRO A 581 -28.07 32.04 4.59
CA PRO A 581 -27.19 33.21 4.56
C PRO A 581 -26.27 33.32 5.78
N GLU A 582 -26.79 32.97 6.97
CA GLU A 582 -26.01 32.95 8.21
C GLU A 582 -24.91 31.89 8.18
N ALA A 583 -25.24 30.67 7.75
CA ALA A 583 -24.28 29.58 7.60
C ALA A 583 -23.21 29.89 6.55
N ALA A 584 -23.61 30.46 5.41
CA ALA A 584 -22.71 30.87 4.35
C ALA A 584 -21.72 31.94 4.82
N ASN A 585 -22.18 32.92 5.60
CA ASN A 585 -21.32 33.96 6.19
C ASN A 585 -20.34 33.40 7.21
N ALA A 586 -20.81 32.54 8.12
CA ALA A 586 -19.95 31.89 9.12
C ALA A 586 -18.87 31.02 8.44
N LEU A 587 -19.25 30.26 7.42
CA LEU A 587 -18.34 29.41 6.65
C LEU A 587 -17.35 30.25 5.83
N GLY A 588 -17.81 31.28 5.11
CA GLY A 588 -16.95 32.18 4.34
C GLY A 588 -15.90 32.85 5.21
N ARG A 589 -16.29 33.37 6.38
CA ARG A 589 -15.34 33.90 7.38
C ARG A 589 -14.30 32.88 7.82
N ARG A 590 -14.74 31.67 8.19
CA ARG A 590 -13.84 30.60 8.65
C ARG A 590 -12.85 30.18 7.56
N LEU A 591 -13.29 30.10 6.30
CA LEU A 591 -12.42 29.80 5.16
C LEU A 591 -11.34 30.88 4.96
N VAL A 592 -11.73 32.16 5.04
CA VAL A 592 -10.79 33.29 4.93
C VAL A 592 -9.79 33.30 6.09
N GLU A 593 -10.25 33.10 7.33
CA GLU A 593 -9.39 33.02 8.52
C GLU A 593 -8.40 31.85 8.42
N TRP A 594 -8.85 30.68 7.96
CA TRP A 594 -8.01 29.50 7.74
C TRP A 594 -6.95 29.73 6.65
N LEU A 595 -7.33 30.31 5.52
CA LEU A 595 -6.39 30.63 4.43
C LEU A 595 -5.36 31.69 4.84
N ARG A 596 -5.76 32.71 5.61
CA ARG A 596 -4.84 33.74 6.13
C ARG A 596 -3.81 33.19 7.12
N ALA A 597 -4.15 32.12 7.84
CA ALA A 597 -3.25 31.47 8.80
C ALA A 597 -2.22 30.53 8.13
N MET A 598 -2.31 30.31 6.81
CA MET A 598 -1.39 29.42 6.10
C MET A 598 0.03 29.99 6.06
N PRO A 599 1.06 29.14 6.19
CA PRO A 599 2.43 29.58 5.98
C PRO A 599 2.69 29.92 4.50
N PRO A 600 3.73 30.70 4.19
CA PRO A 600 4.12 31.00 2.81
C PRO A 600 4.42 29.77 1.94
N SER A 601 4.76 28.65 2.56
CA SER A 601 4.97 27.35 1.93
C SER A 601 4.14 26.28 2.65
N PRO A 602 2.87 26.08 2.28
CA PRO A 602 2.03 25.03 2.84
C PRO A 602 2.58 23.64 2.49
N ASP A 603 2.31 22.65 3.34
CA ASP A 603 2.64 21.26 3.07
C ASP A 603 1.64 20.61 2.08
N GLU A 604 1.93 19.38 1.65
CA GLU A 604 1.10 18.68 0.66
C GLU A 604 -0.35 18.45 1.14
N GLU A 605 -0.55 18.23 2.44
CA GLU A 605 -1.87 18.01 3.03
C GLU A 605 -2.70 19.30 2.99
N ALA A 606 -2.11 20.43 3.38
CA ALA A 606 -2.74 21.74 3.28
C ALA A 606 -3.04 22.11 1.82
N VAL A 607 -2.11 21.84 0.89
CA VAL A 607 -2.33 22.06 -0.55
C VAL A 607 -3.51 21.23 -1.07
N ALA A 608 -3.61 19.96 -0.69
CA ALA A 608 -4.72 19.09 -1.07
C ALA A 608 -6.06 19.60 -0.51
N ALA A 609 -6.08 20.02 0.75
CA ALA A 609 -7.26 20.62 1.39
C ALA A 609 -7.71 21.92 0.71
N ILE A 610 -6.78 22.79 0.32
CA ILE A 610 -7.09 24.03 -0.40
C ILE A 610 -7.69 23.71 -1.78
N ARG A 611 -7.14 22.72 -2.50
CA ARG A 611 -7.67 22.30 -3.81
C ARG A 611 -9.08 21.72 -3.70
N ALA A 612 -9.33 20.89 -2.68
CA ALA A 612 -10.65 20.34 -2.41
C ALA A 612 -11.67 21.45 -2.12
N MET A 613 -11.27 22.42 -1.29
CA MET A 613 -12.09 23.57 -0.96
C MET A 613 -12.44 24.40 -2.20
N ARG A 614 -11.46 24.69 -3.07
CA ARG A 614 -11.71 25.42 -4.33
C ARG A 614 -12.68 24.68 -5.25
N ALA A 615 -12.55 23.36 -5.36
CA ALA A 615 -13.48 22.53 -6.13
C ALA A 615 -14.90 22.55 -5.51
N GLY A 616 -15.00 22.42 -4.18
CA GLY A 616 -16.26 22.49 -3.45
C GLY A 616 -16.96 23.84 -3.60
N LEU A 617 -16.21 24.96 -3.56
CA LEU A 617 -16.73 26.30 -3.80
C LEU A 617 -17.37 26.42 -5.19
N ALA A 618 -16.78 25.82 -6.22
CA ALA A 618 -17.31 25.84 -7.59
C ALA A 618 -18.68 25.19 -7.70
N VAL A 619 -18.93 24.15 -6.91
CA VAL A 619 -20.19 23.40 -6.95
C VAL A 619 -21.23 24.02 -6.02
N LEU A 620 -20.83 24.49 -4.83
CA LEU A 620 -21.74 25.05 -3.84
C LEU A 620 -22.21 26.47 -4.18
N TRP A 621 -21.35 27.26 -4.84
CA TRP A 621 -21.68 28.60 -5.35
C TRP A 621 -21.37 28.70 -6.84
N PRO A 622 -22.22 28.12 -7.72
CA PRO A 622 -22.04 28.22 -9.16
C PRO A 622 -22.33 29.62 -9.71
N LYS A 623 -23.00 30.48 -8.92
CA LYS A 623 -23.25 31.89 -9.18
C LYS A 623 -22.70 32.73 -8.04
N ALA A 624 -22.50 34.03 -8.29
CA ALA A 624 -22.15 35.00 -7.25
C ALA A 624 -23.20 34.98 -6.13
N GLY A 625 -22.74 34.85 -4.88
CA GLY A 625 -23.60 34.74 -3.70
C GLY A 625 -22.89 34.26 -2.43
N LEU A 626 -21.56 34.08 -2.46
CA LEU A 626 -20.76 33.79 -1.27
C LEU A 626 -20.49 35.09 -0.48
N PRO A 627 -20.99 35.22 0.76
CA PRO A 627 -20.72 36.39 1.61
C PRO A 627 -19.28 36.36 2.13
N VAL A 628 -18.41 37.19 1.54
CA VAL A 628 -17.02 37.40 1.97
C VAL A 628 -16.65 38.89 1.94
N SER A 629 -15.74 39.31 2.81
CA SER A 629 -15.21 40.67 2.83
C SER A 629 -14.21 40.91 1.70
N GLY A 630 -14.39 41.99 0.93
CA GLY A 630 -13.53 42.28 -0.21
C GLY A 630 -12.09 42.58 0.16
N GLU A 631 -11.87 43.40 1.19
CA GLU A 631 -10.52 43.67 1.73
C GLU A 631 -9.82 42.36 2.11
N ALA A 632 -10.54 41.47 2.80
CA ALA A 632 -9.95 40.24 3.29
C ALA A 632 -9.59 39.24 2.19
N VAL A 633 -10.37 39.21 1.11
CA VAL A 633 -10.10 38.35 -0.05
C VAL A 633 -8.99 38.93 -0.93
N ILE A 634 -8.92 40.26 -1.08
CA ILE A 634 -7.84 40.93 -1.80
C ILE A 634 -6.48 40.63 -1.16
N ASP A 635 -6.38 40.63 0.17
CA ASP A 635 -5.16 40.24 0.88
C ASP A 635 -4.72 38.82 0.49
N LEU A 636 -5.66 37.87 0.45
CA LEU A 636 -5.39 36.47 0.09
C LEU A 636 -4.83 36.36 -1.34
N MET A 637 -5.33 37.14 -2.29
CA MET A 637 -4.86 37.14 -3.69
C MET A 637 -3.40 37.58 -3.83
N THR A 638 -2.83 38.23 -2.82
CA THR A 638 -1.43 38.65 -2.77
C THR A 638 -0.54 37.75 -1.91
N HIS A 639 -1.08 36.66 -1.38
CA HIS A 639 -0.37 35.74 -0.52
C HIS A 639 0.78 35.03 -1.26
N PRO A 640 1.96 34.83 -0.64
CA PRO A 640 3.12 34.18 -1.28
C PRO A 640 2.88 32.72 -1.68
N ALA A 641 2.03 31.99 -0.94
CA ALA A 641 1.60 30.65 -1.34
C ALA A 641 0.58 30.73 -2.49
N THR A 642 0.95 30.18 -3.65
CA THR A 642 0.17 30.29 -4.89
C THR A 642 -1.22 29.67 -4.79
N GLU A 643 -1.37 28.60 -4.01
CA GLU A 643 -2.62 27.91 -3.74
C GLU A 643 -3.59 28.79 -2.95
N VAL A 644 -3.07 29.55 -1.99
CA VAL A 644 -3.84 30.50 -1.19
C VAL A 644 -4.25 31.70 -2.06
N ALA A 645 -3.35 32.20 -2.89
CA ALA A 645 -3.66 33.25 -3.85
C ALA A 645 -4.77 32.83 -4.82
N ALA A 646 -4.65 31.64 -5.42
CA ALA A 646 -5.68 31.08 -6.30
C ALA A 646 -7.02 30.87 -5.58
N ALA A 647 -6.99 30.42 -4.32
CA ALA A 647 -8.18 30.33 -3.47
C ALA A 647 -8.84 31.69 -3.19
N GLY A 648 -8.04 32.74 -2.93
CA GLY A 648 -8.54 34.10 -2.79
C GLY A 648 -9.27 34.58 -4.04
N ILE A 649 -8.71 34.34 -5.22
CA ILE A 649 -9.35 34.68 -6.50
C ILE A 649 -10.67 33.92 -6.67
N ASP A 650 -10.71 32.64 -6.31
CA ASP A 650 -11.91 31.80 -6.38
C ASP A 650 -13.01 32.22 -5.39
N LEU A 651 -12.64 32.72 -4.20
CA LEU A 651 -13.58 33.31 -3.25
C LEU A 651 -14.18 34.62 -3.82
N LEU A 652 -13.34 35.48 -4.42
CA LEU A 652 -13.80 36.74 -5.02
C LEU A 652 -14.72 36.50 -6.21
N SER A 653 -14.40 35.51 -7.06
CA SER A 653 -15.21 35.17 -8.24
C SER A 653 -16.60 34.65 -7.88
N ARG A 654 -16.82 34.21 -6.65
CA ARG A 654 -18.11 33.74 -6.13
C ARG A 654 -18.78 34.73 -5.20
N SER A 655 -18.14 35.85 -4.89
CA SER A 655 -18.69 36.93 -4.09
C SER A 655 -19.58 37.88 -4.91
N GLU A 656 -20.34 38.74 -4.24
CA GLU A 656 -21.11 39.82 -4.90
C GLU A 656 -20.27 41.09 -5.18
N ILE A 657 -18.97 41.09 -4.84
CA ILE A 657 -18.08 42.26 -5.02
C ILE A 657 -17.92 42.56 -6.50
N ASP A 658 -18.04 43.83 -6.88
CA ASP A 658 -17.88 44.26 -8.27
C ASP A 658 -16.42 44.18 -8.72
N VAL A 659 -16.15 43.30 -9.69
CA VAL A 659 -14.81 43.04 -10.22
C VAL A 659 -14.34 44.12 -11.20
N ALA A 660 -15.25 44.95 -11.73
CA ALA A 660 -14.91 46.01 -12.68
C ALA A 660 -14.07 47.13 -12.04
N HIS A 661 -14.15 47.28 -10.71
CA HIS A 661 -13.43 48.28 -9.93
C HIS A 661 -12.08 47.79 -9.39
N LEU A 662 -11.64 46.58 -9.73
CA LEU A 662 -10.33 46.09 -9.32
C LEU A 662 -9.19 46.88 -10.00
N PRO A 663 -8.08 47.20 -9.29
CA PRO A 663 -6.96 47.93 -9.86
C PRO A 663 -6.34 47.23 -11.07
N ALA A 664 -5.91 47.98 -12.08
CA ALA A 664 -5.30 47.43 -13.29
C ALA A 664 -4.02 46.65 -12.98
N GLU A 665 -3.23 47.12 -12.02
CA GLU A 665 -1.98 46.50 -11.57
C GLU A 665 -2.21 45.12 -10.96
N LEU A 666 -3.39 44.89 -10.36
CA LEU A 666 -3.77 43.58 -9.83
C LEU A 666 -4.06 42.62 -10.98
N TRP A 667 -4.82 43.03 -12.00
CA TRP A 667 -5.08 42.20 -13.17
C TRP A 667 -3.79 41.81 -13.90
N GLU A 668 -2.88 42.75 -14.14
CA GLU A 668 -1.59 42.48 -14.76
C GLU A 668 -0.78 41.45 -13.97
N ARG A 669 -0.74 41.57 -12.64
CA ARG A 669 -0.05 40.63 -11.76
C ARG A 669 -0.65 39.23 -11.80
N LEU A 670 -1.99 39.12 -11.79
CA LEU A 670 -2.68 37.83 -11.78
C LEU A 670 -2.53 37.09 -13.12
N ILE A 671 -2.66 37.81 -14.23
CA ILE A 671 -2.51 37.24 -15.58
C ILE A 671 -1.05 36.86 -15.85
N GLY A 672 -0.10 37.67 -15.38
CA GLY A 672 1.35 37.46 -15.53
C GLY A 672 1.98 36.53 -14.49
N ALA A 673 1.21 35.95 -13.57
CA ALA A 673 1.76 35.08 -12.53
C ALA A 673 2.41 33.83 -13.15
N GLU A 674 3.58 33.41 -12.64
CA GLU A 674 4.24 32.17 -13.08
C GLU A 674 3.36 30.95 -12.79
N ALA A 675 2.68 30.98 -11.64
CA ALA A 675 1.86 29.88 -11.16
C ALA A 675 0.59 29.68 -12.00
N GLU A 676 0.43 28.49 -12.57
CA GLU A 676 -0.67 28.10 -13.46
C GLU A 676 -2.03 28.14 -12.74
N ASN A 677 -2.07 27.70 -11.48
CA ASN A 677 -3.28 27.72 -10.65
C ASN A 677 -3.84 29.13 -10.43
N VAL A 678 -2.97 30.14 -10.28
CA VAL A 678 -3.33 31.55 -10.12
C VAL A 678 -3.88 32.09 -11.44
N ARG A 679 -3.19 31.85 -12.57
CA ARG A 679 -3.68 32.25 -13.90
C ARG A 679 -5.02 31.61 -14.25
N ALA A 680 -5.22 30.34 -13.92
CA ALA A 680 -6.49 29.64 -14.13
C ALA A 680 -7.62 30.26 -13.31
N ALA A 681 -7.37 30.58 -12.04
CA ALA A 681 -8.36 31.24 -11.19
C ALA A 681 -8.67 32.67 -11.69
N ALA A 682 -7.65 33.39 -12.17
CA ALA A 682 -7.81 34.73 -12.73
C ALA A 682 -8.71 34.75 -13.98
N LEU A 683 -8.57 33.77 -14.88
CA LEU A 683 -9.48 33.56 -16.01
C LEU A 683 -10.92 33.31 -15.52
N GLY A 684 -11.09 32.54 -14.45
CA GLY A 684 -12.39 32.35 -13.80
C GLY A 684 -13.00 33.66 -13.28
N LEU A 685 -12.18 34.53 -12.67
CA LEU A 685 -12.61 35.86 -12.21
C LEU A 685 -13.01 36.77 -13.38
N MET A 686 -12.27 36.73 -14.49
CA MET A 686 -12.57 37.51 -15.70
C MET A 686 -13.93 37.18 -16.31
N ALA A 687 -14.47 35.98 -16.08
CA ALA A 687 -15.81 35.63 -16.54
C ALA A 687 -16.90 36.57 -15.98
N ARG A 688 -16.63 37.30 -14.90
CA ARG A 688 -17.52 38.32 -14.33
C ARG A 688 -17.42 39.70 -14.97
N LEU A 689 -16.41 39.96 -15.80
CA LEU A 689 -16.29 41.22 -16.54
C LEU A 689 -17.37 41.32 -17.62
N ASP A 690 -17.78 42.54 -17.93
CA ASP A 690 -18.62 42.85 -19.09
C ASP A 690 -17.82 42.75 -20.40
N ALA A 691 -18.46 43.00 -21.54
CA ALA A 691 -17.80 42.92 -22.84
C ALA A 691 -16.62 43.90 -22.96
N ALA A 692 -16.81 45.15 -22.51
CA ALA A 692 -15.77 46.18 -22.56
C ALA A 692 -14.57 45.86 -21.65
N GLY A 693 -14.80 45.26 -20.48
CA GLY A 693 -13.75 44.79 -19.59
C GLY A 693 -12.97 43.61 -20.15
N LEU A 694 -13.67 42.63 -20.78
CA LEU A 694 -13.02 41.51 -21.43
C LEU A 694 -12.15 41.93 -22.61
N GLU A 695 -12.61 42.89 -23.42
CA GLU A 695 -11.89 43.36 -24.61
C GLU A 695 -10.50 43.92 -24.24
N ARG A 696 -10.38 44.64 -23.11
CA ARG A 696 -9.09 45.14 -22.60
C ARG A 696 -8.07 44.03 -22.32
N HIS A 697 -8.53 42.81 -22.09
CA HIS A 697 -7.71 41.65 -21.79
C HIS A 697 -7.76 40.58 -22.89
N ALA A 698 -8.24 40.90 -24.09
CA ALA A 698 -8.41 39.93 -25.17
C ALA A 698 -7.08 39.25 -25.58
N ALA A 699 -5.99 40.02 -25.70
CA ALA A 699 -4.68 39.51 -26.09
C ALA A 699 -4.14 38.40 -25.14
N PRO A 700 -4.05 38.60 -23.81
CA PRO A 700 -3.60 37.55 -22.91
C PRO A 700 -4.57 36.36 -22.84
N ILE A 701 -5.88 36.58 -22.92
CA ILE A 701 -6.88 35.49 -22.95
C ILE A 701 -6.64 34.57 -24.15
N LEU A 702 -6.46 35.14 -25.34
CA LEU A 702 -6.20 34.39 -26.57
C LEU A 702 -4.86 33.64 -26.51
N ALA A 703 -3.82 34.28 -25.95
CA ALA A 703 -2.52 33.64 -25.77
C ALA A 703 -2.60 32.41 -24.85
N LEU A 704 -3.36 32.49 -23.76
CA LEU A 704 -3.59 31.38 -22.83
C LEU A 704 -4.48 30.29 -23.45
N ALA A 705 -5.45 30.67 -24.28
CA ALA A 705 -6.31 29.72 -25.00
C ALA A 705 -5.53 28.83 -25.99
N HIS A 706 -4.42 29.32 -26.54
CA HIS A 706 -3.54 28.56 -27.47
C HIS A 706 -2.21 28.12 -26.82
N GLY A 707 -2.08 28.28 -25.50
CA GLY A 707 -0.86 27.98 -24.76
C GLY A 707 -0.57 26.48 -24.59
N ALA A 708 0.57 26.16 -24.01
CA ALA A 708 1.00 24.80 -23.73
C ALA A 708 0.24 24.12 -22.57
N ASP A 709 -0.39 24.89 -21.68
CA ASP A 709 -1.05 24.38 -20.47
C ASP A 709 -2.53 24.01 -20.72
N PRO A 710 -2.93 22.73 -20.57
CA PRO A 710 -4.31 22.28 -20.77
C PRO A 710 -5.35 22.86 -19.81
N ALA A 711 -4.98 23.20 -18.57
CA ALA A 711 -5.89 23.82 -17.61
C ALA A 711 -6.22 25.26 -18.02
N LEU A 712 -5.20 26.03 -18.43
CA LEU A 712 -5.38 27.40 -18.90
C LEU A 712 -6.17 27.46 -20.21
N ARG A 713 -5.93 26.55 -21.15
CA ARG A 713 -6.72 26.45 -22.39
C ARG A 713 -8.20 26.25 -22.11
N ARG A 714 -8.54 25.36 -21.18
CA ARG A 714 -9.93 25.08 -20.80
C ARG A 714 -10.57 26.26 -20.07
N ALA A 715 -9.83 26.93 -19.18
CA ALA A 715 -10.33 28.10 -18.45
C ALA A 715 -10.56 29.33 -19.36
N ALA A 716 -9.73 29.52 -20.40
CA ALA A 716 -9.85 30.65 -21.32
C ALA A 716 -10.99 30.50 -22.34
N ARG A 717 -11.36 29.27 -22.70
CA ARG A 717 -12.37 28.95 -23.73
C ARG A 717 -13.69 29.72 -23.62
N PRO A 718 -14.41 29.74 -22.48
CA PRO A 718 -15.67 30.48 -22.37
C PRO A 718 -15.49 31.99 -22.56
N LEU A 719 -14.30 32.54 -22.26
CA LEU A 719 -14.00 33.96 -22.49
C LEU A 719 -13.75 34.24 -23.97
N VAL A 720 -13.02 33.35 -24.66
CA VAL A 720 -12.80 33.48 -26.11
C VAL A 720 -14.11 33.42 -26.88
N ARG A 721 -15.06 32.55 -26.47
CA ARG A 721 -16.41 32.55 -27.08
C ARG A 721 -17.08 33.91 -26.97
N ARG A 722 -17.10 34.51 -25.77
CA ARG A 722 -17.71 35.83 -25.54
C ARG A 722 -17.03 36.94 -26.35
N LEU A 723 -15.71 36.87 -26.50
CA LEU A 723 -14.93 37.80 -27.33
C LEU A 723 -15.27 37.62 -28.83
N ALA A 724 -15.36 36.38 -29.31
CA ALA A 724 -15.72 36.08 -30.70
C ALA A 724 -17.16 36.48 -31.05
N GLU A 725 -18.09 36.37 -30.10
CA GLU A 725 -19.49 36.83 -30.26
C GLU A 725 -19.60 38.36 -30.45
N THR A 726 -18.63 39.13 -29.94
CA THR A 726 -18.64 40.60 -29.97
C THR A 726 -17.76 41.20 -31.07
N ASP A 727 -16.72 40.48 -31.52
CA ASP A 727 -15.81 40.89 -32.61
C ASP A 727 -15.76 39.83 -33.74
N PRO A 728 -16.52 40.02 -34.83
CA PRO A 728 -16.48 39.13 -35.99
C PRO A 728 -15.11 39.04 -36.68
N ALA A 729 -14.29 40.09 -36.63
CA ALA A 729 -12.95 40.07 -37.22
C ALA A 729 -12.02 39.16 -36.41
N LEU A 730 -12.16 39.17 -35.07
CA LEU A 730 -11.49 38.22 -34.20
C LEU A 730 -11.95 36.78 -34.48
N ALA A 731 -13.25 36.53 -34.65
CA ALA A 731 -13.78 35.21 -34.97
C ALA A 731 -13.15 34.62 -36.25
N ALA A 732 -13.11 35.40 -37.34
CA ALA A 732 -12.50 34.97 -38.61
C ALA A 732 -10.98 34.71 -38.50
N ARG A 733 -10.27 35.51 -37.70
CA ARG A 733 -8.84 35.29 -37.41
C ARG A 733 -8.62 34.03 -36.58
N LEU A 734 -9.44 33.81 -35.56
CA LEU A 734 -9.37 32.64 -34.68
C LEU A 734 -9.48 31.34 -35.47
N VAL A 735 -10.45 31.23 -36.38
CA VAL A 735 -10.61 30.06 -37.25
C VAL A 735 -9.35 29.78 -38.05
N ARG A 736 -8.79 30.80 -38.71
CA ARG A 736 -7.58 30.66 -39.54
C ARG A 736 -6.39 30.19 -38.71
N ASP A 737 -6.09 30.90 -37.63
CA ASP A 737 -4.89 30.66 -36.83
C ASP A 737 -4.94 29.30 -36.12
N VAL A 738 -6.11 28.92 -35.59
CA VAL A 738 -6.28 27.64 -34.89
C VAL A 738 -6.27 26.47 -35.87
N ILE A 739 -6.94 26.58 -37.03
CA ILE A 739 -6.89 25.56 -38.07
C ILE A 739 -5.44 25.32 -38.51
N ASP A 740 -4.70 26.39 -38.79
CA ASP A 740 -3.28 26.29 -39.19
C ASP A 740 -2.43 25.63 -38.09
N SER A 741 -2.76 25.84 -36.82
CA SER A 741 -2.09 25.19 -35.69
C SER A 741 -2.35 23.67 -35.64
N LEU A 742 -3.53 23.20 -36.04
CA LEU A 742 -3.91 21.78 -36.01
C LEU A 742 -3.18 20.91 -37.05
N PHE A 743 -2.54 21.54 -38.04
CA PHE A 743 -1.64 20.88 -39.00
C PHE A 743 -0.19 20.77 -38.50
N ARG A 744 0.16 21.44 -37.40
CA ARG A 744 1.51 21.43 -36.81
C ARG A 744 1.61 20.38 -35.70
N THR A 745 2.83 20.14 -35.24
CA THR A 745 3.07 19.29 -34.06
C THR A 745 2.42 19.91 -32.84
N ALA A 746 1.55 19.15 -32.18
CA ALA A 746 0.86 19.60 -30.98
C ALA A 746 1.84 19.73 -29.78
N PRO A 747 1.67 20.74 -28.91
CA PRO A 747 2.45 20.87 -27.67
C PRO A 747 2.28 19.67 -26.72
N ASP A 748 1.08 19.10 -26.70
CA ASP A 748 0.70 17.96 -25.87
C ASP A 748 -0.44 17.15 -26.53
N GLU A 749 -0.78 15.98 -25.96
CA GLU A 749 -1.80 15.08 -26.52
C GLU A 749 -3.24 15.62 -26.44
N THR A 750 -3.52 16.52 -25.49
CA THR A 750 -4.87 17.10 -25.27
C THR A 750 -5.12 18.35 -26.14
N TYR A 751 -4.06 19.03 -26.57
CA TYR A 751 -4.13 20.25 -27.37
C TYR A 751 -5.06 20.14 -28.59
N PRO A 752 -5.01 19.09 -29.43
CA PRO A 752 -5.91 18.98 -30.56
C PRO A 752 -7.39 18.89 -30.16
N ALA A 753 -7.68 18.24 -29.02
CA ALA A 753 -9.04 18.14 -28.49
C ALA A 753 -9.55 19.50 -28.03
N ASP A 754 -8.70 20.24 -27.31
CA ASP A 754 -9.04 21.56 -26.77
C ASP A 754 -9.26 22.59 -27.88
N MET A 755 -8.42 22.57 -28.91
CA MET A 755 -8.55 23.49 -30.06
C MET A 755 -9.80 23.22 -30.89
N VAL A 756 -10.13 21.95 -31.13
CA VAL A 756 -11.39 21.59 -31.80
C VAL A 756 -12.57 22.08 -30.97
N ALA A 757 -12.57 21.83 -29.66
CA ALA A 757 -13.65 22.27 -28.78
C ALA A 757 -13.76 23.81 -28.73
N LEU A 758 -12.63 24.52 -28.67
CA LEU A 758 -12.58 25.98 -28.76
C LEU A 758 -13.25 26.48 -30.04
N LEU A 759 -12.89 25.93 -31.21
CA LEU A 759 -13.49 26.34 -32.47
C LEU A 759 -14.99 26.02 -32.55
N THR A 760 -15.40 24.82 -32.14
CA THR A 760 -16.82 24.42 -32.19
C THR A 760 -17.70 25.22 -31.23
N GLU A 761 -17.15 25.66 -30.10
CA GLU A 761 -17.90 26.44 -29.10
C GLU A 761 -17.86 27.95 -29.37
N ALA A 762 -16.74 28.49 -29.86
CA ALA A 762 -16.54 29.93 -30.03
C ALA A 762 -16.99 30.47 -31.40
N VAL A 763 -16.86 29.67 -32.46
CA VAL A 763 -17.04 30.13 -33.85
C VAL A 763 -17.79 29.12 -34.73
N PRO A 764 -18.95 28.58 -34.30
CA PRO A 764 -19.69 27.57 -35.06
C PRO A 764 -20.14 28.07 -36.44
N GLY A 765 -20.53 29.34 -36.57
CA GLY A 765 -20.94 29.93 -37.84
C GLY A 765 -19.84 29.96 -38.89
N GLU A 766 -18.62 30.34 -38.49
CA GLU A 766 -17.45 30.35 -39.38
C GLU A 766 -17.01 28.93 -39.77
N LEU A 767 -17.13 27.95 -38.85
CA LEU A 767 -16.90 26.55 -39.18
C LEU A 767 -17.92 25.99 -40.18
N ALA A 768 -19.19 26.42 -40.08
CA ALA A 768 -20.23 26.07 -41.06
C ALA A 768 -19.98 26.72 -42.43
N ALA A 769 -19.31 27.88 -42.48
CA ALA A 769 -18.96 28.57 -43.72
C ALA A 769 -17.74 27.99 -44.47
N LEU A 770 -17.00 27.04 -43.88
CA LEU A 770 -15.85 26.41 -44.55
C LEU A 770 -16.27 25.75 -45.89
N ASP A 771 -15.43 25.91 -46.92
CA ASP A 771 -15.65 25.28 -48.21
C ASP A 771 -15.35 23.77 -48.20
N ALA A 772 -15.99 23.03 -49.11
CA ALA A 772 -15.84 21.58 -49.22
C ALA A 772 -14.37 21.13 -49.46
N GLY A 773 -13.57 21.94 -50.15
CA GLY A 773 -12.14 21.69 -50.37
C GLY A 773 -11.33 21.76 -49.07
N THR A 774 -11.61 22.73 -48.21
CA THR A 774 -11.00 22.84 -46.88
C THR A 774 -11.43 21.71 -45.96
N VAL A 775 -12.72 21.36 -45.92
CA VAL A 775 -13.22 20.20 -45.15
C VAL A 775 -12.55 18.91 -45.62
N TRP A 776 -12.42 18.72 -46.94
CA TRP A 776 -11.71 17.56 -47.51
C TRP A 776 -10.23 17.51 -47.09
N ARG A 777 -9.52 18.65 -47.10
CA ARG A 777 -8.13 18.72 -46.63
C ARG A 777 -8.00 18.33 -45.15
N LEU A 778 -8.95 18.74 -44.31
CA LEU A 778 -8.98 18.37 -42.89
C LEU A 778 -9.18 16.86 -42.69
N LEU A 779 -10.13 16.26 -43.41
CA LEU A 779 -10.42 14.81 -43.35
C LEU A 779 -9.27 13.94 -43.86
N GLN A 780 -8.50 14.42 -44.84
CA GLN A 780 -7.37 13.68 -45.42
C GLN A 780 -6.03 13.99 -44.75
N ALA A 781 -5.98 14.91 -43.79
CA ALA A 781 -4.75 15.30 -43.11
C ALA A 781 -4.13 14.10 -42.38
N ARG A 782 -2.79 14.05 -42.28
CA ARG A 782 -2.11 13.10 -41.39
C ARG A 782 -2.15 13.54 -39.92
N ALA A 783 -2.35 14.83 -39.68
CA ALA A 783 -2.42 15.38 -38.34
C ALA A 783 -3.75 15.01 -37.67
N LYS A 784 -3.69 14.35 -36.51
CA LYS A 784 -4.88 13.88 -35.76
C LYS A 784 -5.83 15.03 -35.39
N GLY A 785 -5.30 16.22 -35.12
CA GLY A 785 -6.10 17.41 -34.81
C GLY A 785 -6.95 17.88 -35.99
N ALA A 786 -6.34 17.99 -37.16
CA ALA A 786 -7.03 18.34 -38.40
C ALA A 786 -8.11 17.30 -38.77
N GLN A 787 -7.80 16.00 -38.65
CA GLN A 787 -8.79 14.93 -38.86
C GLN A 787 -9.98 15.03 -37.88
N ARG A 788 -9.71 15.33 -36.61
CA ARG A 788 -10.75 15.50 -35.58
C ARG A 788 -11.64 16.70 -35.88
N LEU A 789 -11.07 17.83 -36.30
CA LEU A 789 -11.85 19.00 -36.73
C LEU A 789 -12.70 18.68 -37.96
N GLY A 790 -12.09 18.08 -38.99
CA GLY A 790 -12.81 17.66 -40.20
C GLY A 790 -13.98 16.74 -39.88
N ALA A 791 -13.78 15.77 -38.98
CA ALA A 791 -14.85 14.88 -38.51
C ALA A 791 -15.98 15.62 -37.79
N SER A 792 -15.67 16.64 -36.98
CA SER A 792 -16.69 17.42 -36.27
C SER A 792 -17.53 18.29 -37.21
N VAL A 793 -16.93 18.85 -38.26
CA VAL A 793 -17.61 19.71 -39.23
C VAL A 793 -18.37 18.90 -40.29
N LEU A 794 -17.89 17.70 -40.64
CA LEU A 794 -18.51 16.85 -41.67
C LEU A 794 -19.95 16.44 -41.32
N ALA A 795 -20.27 16.28 -40.04
CA ALA A 795 -21.57 15.76 -39.59
C ALA A 795 -22.76 16.58 -40.12
N GLU A 796 -22.58 17.89 -40.31
CA GLU A 796 -23.61 18.82 -40.79
C GLU A 796 -23.54 19.09 -42.30
N ARG A 797 -22.61 18.46 -43.03
CA ARG A 797 -22.40 18.70 -44.47
C ARG A 797 -23.29 17.85 -45.34
N SER A 798 -23.68 18.42 -46.49
CA SER A 798 -24.43 17.68 -47.49
C SER A 798 -23.52 16.69 -48.23
N PRO A 799 -23.92 15.41 -48.39
CA PRO A 799 -23.20 14.46 -49.23
C PRO A 799 -23.06 14.90 -50.69
N GLN A 800 -23.85 15.86 -51.17
CA GLN A 800 -23.73 16.38 -52.54
C GLN A 800 -22.49 17.26 -52.74
N GLU A 801 -21.88 17.76 -51.67
CA GLU A 801 -20.65 18.56 -51.72
C GLU A 801 -19.40 17.72 -52.08
N PHE A 802 -19.49 16.39 -52.00
CA PHE A 802 -18.37 15.47 -52.22
C PHE A 802 -18.67 14.49 -53.35
N SER A 803 -17.67 14.09 -54.14
CA SER A 803 -17.85 13.06 -55.17
C SER A 803 -18.09 11.67 -54.57
N VAL A 804 -18.72 10.76 -55.34
CA VAL A 804 -18.94 9.37 -54.90
C VAL A 804 -17.63 8.70 -54.48
N ARG A 805 -16.55 8.93 -55.24
CA ARG A 805 -15.21 8.46 -54.91
C ARG A 805 -14.67 9.01 -53.59
N GLN A 806 -14.92 10.29 -53.31
CA GLN A 806 -14.51 10.91 -52.03
C GLN A 806 -15.26 10.27 -50.86
N ILE A 807 -16.57 10.08 -50.98
CA ILE A 807 -17.40 9.46 -49.94
C ILE A 807 -16.99 8.00 -49.71
N ALA A 808 -16.76 7.22 -50.77
CA ALA A 808 -16.29 5.84 -50.65
C ALA A 808 -14.96 5.74 -49.89
N ARG A 809 -14.01 6.65 -50.18
CA ARG A 809 -12.73 6.73 -49.45
C ARG A 809 -12.88 7.05 -47.96
N LEU A 810 -13.90 7.83 -47.57
CA LEU A 810 -14.17 8.15 -46.17
C LEU A 810 -14.59 6.91 -45.35
N GLY A 811 -15.03 5.83 -46.00
CA GLY A 811 -15.24 4.55 -45.35
C GLY A 811 -13.96 3.93 -44.74
N GLY A 812 -12.77 4.33 -45.20
CA GLY A 812 -11.48 3.95 -44.62
C GLY A 812 -11.01 4.84 -43.47
N HIS A 813 -11.77 5.89 -43.10
CA HIS A 813 -11.31 6.92 -42.19
C HIS A 813 -11.22 6.42 -40.72
N PRO A 814 -10.20 6.86 -39.93
CA PRO A 814 -10.00 6.39 -38.57
C PRO A 814 -11.14 6.75 -37.60
N HIS A 815 -11.75 7.93 -37.77
CA HIS A 815 -12.90 8.32 -36.94
C HIS A 815 -14.18 7.62 -37.40
N ARG A 816 -14.78 6.83 -36.50
CA ARG A 816 -16.03 6.08 -36.74
C ARG A 816 -17.19 6.97 -37.19
N ALA A 817 -17.32 8.19 -36.64
CA ALA A 817 -18.38 9.12 -37.03
C ALA A 817 -18.34 9.48 -38.53
N VAL A 818 -17.13 9.63 -39.09
CA VAL A 818 -16.95 9.90 -40.53
C VAL A 818 -17.35 8.71 -41.38
N ARG A 819 -17.02 7.48 -40.94
CA ARG A 819 -17.44 6.26 -41.65
C ARG A 819 -18.96 6.10 -41.66
N LEU A 820 -19.59 6.32 -40.51
CA LEU A 820 -21.06 6.27 -40.41
C LEU A 820 -21.74 7.32 -41.28
N TRP A 821 -21.19 8.54 -41.33
CA TRP A 821 -21.69 9.57 -42.24
C TRP A 821 -21.58 9.14 -43.71
N ALA A 822 -20.47 8.53 -44.11
CA ALA A 822 -20.30 7.99 -45.46
C ALA A 822 -21.32 6.88 -45.75
N MET A 823 -21.53 5.93 -44.83
CA MET A 823 -22.53 4.86 -44.99
C MET A 823 -23.96 5.41 -45.10
N ALA A 824 -24.31 6.40 -44.28
CA ALA A 824 -25.61 7.06 -44.35
C ALA A 824 -25.84 7.76 -45.70
N ALA A 825 -24.80 8.33 -46.32
CA ALA A 825 -24.89 8.89 -47.66
C ALA A 825 -25.23 7.83 -48.73
N PHE A 826 -24.65 6.63 -48.63
CA PHE A 826 -24.96 5.49 -49.51
C PHE A 826 -26.43 5.03 -49.36
N GLU A 827 -26.96 5.04 -48.13
CA GLU A 827 -28.36 4.67 -47.85
C GLU A 827 -29.35 5.74 -48.34
N ALA A 828 -28.99 7.02 -48.20
CA ALA A 828 -29.88 8.14 -48.54
C ALA A 828 -30.05 8.35 -50.06
N GLU A 829 -29.00 8.11 -50.87
CA GLU A 829 -29.02 8.41 -52.31
C GLU A 829 -28.61 7.20 -53.19
N PRO A 830 -29.24 6.02 -53.06
CA PRO A 830 -28.76 4.78 -53.71
C PRO A 830 -28.59 4.90 -55.22
N ALA A 831 -29.49 5.61 -55.91
CA ALA A 831 -29.43 5.82 -57.37
C ALA A 831 -28.15 6.55 -57.82
N ARG A 832 -27.67 7.51 -57.02
CA ARG A 832 -26.44 8.26 -57.33
C ARG A 832 -25.20 7.37 -57.26
N PHE A 833 -25.13 6.52 -56.23
CA PHE A 833 -24.01 5.60 -56.04
C PHE A 833 -24.03 4.47 -57.06
N GLN A 834 -25.21 4.00 -57.47
CA GLN A 834 -25.37 3.02 -58.55
C GLN A 834 -24.95 3.60 -59.92
N ALA A 835 -25.27 4.86 -60.21
CA ALA A 835 -24.87 5.52 -61.44
C ALA A 835 -23.33 5.69 -61.58
N GLN A 836 -22.61 5.75 -60.46
CA GLN A 836 -21.15 5.82 -60.40
C GLN A 836 -20.56 4.60 -59.68
N ALA A 837 -21.10 3.41 -60.00
CA ALA A 837 -20.79 2.17 -59.30
C ALA A 837 -19.29 1.87 -59.17
N ALA A 838 -18.49 2.13 -60.21
CA ALA A 838 -17.04 1.88 -60.19
C ALA A 838 -16.30 2.68 -59.09
N ASP A 839 -16.73 3.90 -58.79
CA ASP A 839 -16.16 4.71 -57.70
C ASP A 839 -16.79 4.34 -56.35
N ALA A 840 -18.06 3.95 -56.33
CA ALA A 840 -18.80 3.60 -55.13
C ALA A 840 -18.29 2.30 -54.48
N VAL A 841 -17.98 1.28 -55.30
CA VAL A 841 -17.52 -0.02 -54.80
C VAL A 841 -16.16 0.04 -54.11
N LEU A 842 -15.38 1.12 -54.28
CA LEU A 842 -14.13 1.34 -53.53
C LEU A 842 -14.32 1.32 -52.00
N LEU A 843 -15.56 1.44 -51.50
CA LEU A 843 -15.87 1.30 -50.08
C LEU A 843 -15.46 -0.08 -49.51
N VAL A 844 -15.45 -1.13 -50.33
CA VAL A 844 -14.99 -2.47 -49.91
C VAL A 844 -13.52 -2.49 -49.51
N GLU A 845 -12.72 -1.50 -49.96
CA GLU A 845 -11.31 -1.37 -49.59
C GLU A 845 -11.10 -0.79 -48.21
N SER A 846 -12.14 -0.58 -47.40
CA SER A 846 -11.96 -0.18 -46.01
C SER A 846 -11.20 -1.23 -45.20
N GLU A 847 -10.30 -0.78 -44.33
CA GLU A 847 -9.66 -1.64 -43.29
C GLU A 847 -10.59 -1.88 -42.10
N TRP A 848 -11.75 -1.21 -42.04
CA TRP A 848 -12.64 -1.25 -40.89
C TRP A 848 -13.77 -2.27 -41.11
N PRO A 849 -13.92 -3.27 -40.22
CA PRO A 849 -14.93 -4.32 -40.38
C PRO A 849 -16.37 -3.82 -40.47
N ASP A 850 -16.70 -2.71 -39.80
CA ASP A 850 -18.04 -2.10 -39.85
C ASP A 850 -18.37 -1.58 -41.25
N ALA A 851 -17.43 -0.87 -41.88
CA ALA A 851 -17.60 -0.36 -43.24
C ALA A 851 -17.60 -1.46 -44.29
N LEU A 852 -16.75 -2.48 -44.14
CA LEU A 852 -16.73 -3.62 -45.05
C LEU A 852 -18.04 -4.43 -44.96
N ALA A 853 -18.55 -4.68 -43.75
CA ALA A 853 -19.81 -5.38 -43.56
C ALA A 853 -20.99 -4.61 -44.19
N PHE A 854 -21.06 -3.30 -43.95
CA PHE A 854 -22.04 -2.43 -44.57
C PHE A 854 -21.95 -2.49 -46.11
N ALA A 855 -20.75 -2.32 -46.66
CA ALA A 855 -20.52 -2.34 -48.10
C ALA A 855 -21.01 -3.65 -48.74
N ARG A 856 -20.72 -4.79 -48.11
CA ARG A 856 -21.17 -6.10 -48.60
C ARG A 856 -22.68 -6.21 -48.64
N THR A 857 -23.36 -5.86 -47.54
CA THR A 857 -24.82 -5.88 -47.48
C THR A 857 -25.45 -4.94 -48.52
N GLN A 858 -24.91 -3.72 -48.62
CA GLN A 858 -25.43 -2.71 -49.54
C GLN A 858 -25.26 -3.13 -51.01
N PHE A 859 -24.09 -3.62 -51.38
CA PHE A 859 -23.78 -4.00 -52.75
C PHE A 859 -24.44 -5.32 -53.16
N GLU A 860 -24.63 -6.27 -52.24
CA GLU A 860 -25.37 -7.51 -52.54
C GLU A 860 -26.83 -7.25 -52.92
N ALA A 861 -27.43 -6.18 -52.37
CA ALA A 861 -28.78 -5.73 -52.69
C ALA A 861 -28.89 -4.90 -53.99
N TRP A 862 -27.79 -4.61 -54.68
CA TRP A 862 -27.84 -3.83 -55.93
C TRP A 862 -28.44 -4.63 -57.10
N PRO A 863 -29.15 -3.95 -58.03
CA PRO A 863 -29.65 -4.56 -59.26
C PRO A 863 -28.53 -5.16 -60.12
N GLU A 864 -28.85 -6.17 -60.92
CA GLU A 864 -27.87 -6.90 -61.75
C GLU A 864 -27.24 -6.01 -62.82
N GLU A 865 -28.00 -5.04 -63.33
CA GLU A 865 -27.59 -4.11 -64.37
C GLU A 865 -26.43 -3.20 -63.95
N VAL A 866 -26.23 -3.03 -62.65
CA VAL A 866 -25.14 -2.20 -62.09
C VAL A 866 -23.80 -2.92 -62.18
N TRP A 867 -23.79 -4.26 -62.22
CA TRP A 867 -22.58 -5.10 -62.20
C TRP A 867 -21.97 -5.27 -63.59
N THR A 868 -21.52 -4.17 -64.19
CA THR A 868 -20.77 -4.21 -65.46
C THR A 868 -19.37 -4.80 -65.25
N PRO A 869 -18.68 -5.25 -66.33
CA PRO A 869 -17.31 -5.74 -66.24
C PRO A 869 -16.34 -4.77 -65.58
N ASP A 870 -16.54 -3.46 -65.75
CA ASP A 870 -15.69 -2.42 -65.15
C ASP A 870 -15.91 -2.29 -63.64
N VAL A 871 -17.15 -2.45 -63.16
CA VAL A 871 -17.45 -2.44 -61.72
C VAL A 871 -16.91 -3.71 -61.05
N LEU A 872 -17.11 -4.87 -61.68
CA LEU A 872 -16.56 -6.14 -61.20
C LEU A 872 -15.03 -6.09 -61.17
N ALA A 873 -14.39 -5.48 -62.17
CA ALA A 873 -12.94 -5.30 -62.21
C ALA A 873 -12.40 -4.59 -60.96
N VAL A 874 -13.03 -3.49 -60.52
CA VAL A 874 -12.60 -2.74 -59.33
C VAL A 874 -12.61 -3.61 -58.06
N VAL A 875 -13.66 -4.41 -57.86
CA VAL A 875 -13.75 -5.29 -56.67
C VAL A 875 -12.77 -6.46 -56.76
N THR A 876 -12.48 -6.92 -57.97
CA THR A 876 -11.54 -8.03 -58.21
C THR A 876 -10.07 -7.64 -58.19
N ASP A 877 -9.74 -6.35 -58.28
CA ASP A 877 -8.36 -5.85 -58.21
C ASP A 877 -7.77 -5.87 -56.78
N SER A 878 -8.62 -6.12 -55.78
CA SER A 878 -8.21 -6.18 -54.38
C SER A 878 -7.30 -7.37 -54.09
N VAL A 879 -6.34 -7.17 -53.18
CA VAL A 879 -5.53 -8.27 -52.61
C VAL A 879 -6.04 -8.75 -51.25
N LYS A 880 -7.06 -8.10 -50.68
CA LYS A 880 -7.58 -8.41 -49.35
C LYS A 880 -8.41 -9.69 -49.36
N PRO A 881 -8.13 -10.69 -48.50
CA PRO A 881 -8.86 -11.96 -48.51
C PRO A 881 -10.38 -11.84 -48.37
N GLU A 882 -10.85 -10.90 -47.55
CA GLU A 882 -12.28 -10.69 -47.28
C GLU A 882 -12.99 -10.01 -48.46
N VAL A 883 -12.33 -9.03 -49.08
CA VAL A 883 -12.81 -8.40 -50.33
C VAL A 883 -12.83 -9.41 -51.46
N LEU A 884 -11.77 -10.19 -51.62
CA LEU A 884 -11.71 -11.27 -52.62
C LEU A 884 -12.75 -12.37 -52.38
N ALA A 885 -13.10 -12.67 -51.14
CA ALA A 885 -14.20 -13.59 -50.86
C ALA A 885 -15.53 -13.03 -51.37
N PHE A 886 -15.77 -11.73 -51.16
CA PHE A 886 -16.95 -11.04 -51.69
C PHE A 886 -16.92 -10.90 -53.22
N ALA A 887 -15.77 -10.55 -53.81
CA ALA A 887 -15.57 -10.48 -55.26
C ALA A 887 -15.92 -11.81 -55.94
N ARG A 888 -15.46 -12.94 -55.38
CA ARG A 888 -15.79 -14.28 -55.90
C ARG A 888 -17.28 -14.61 -55.78
N HIS A 889 -17.94 -14.15 -54.72
CA HIS A 889 -19.39 -14.30 -54.57
C HIS A 889 -20.15 -13.52 -55.66
N LEU A 890 -19.76 -12.26 -55.89
CA LEU A 890 -20.33 -11.42 -56.94
C LEU A 890 -20.09 -12.00 -58.34
N LEU A 891 -18.87 -12.45 -58.64
CA LEU A 891 -18.55 -13.08 -59.93
C LEU A 891 -19.38 -14.35 -60.19
N ARG A 892 -19.76 -15.12 -59.15
CA ARG A 892 -20.60 -16.31 -59.33
C ARG A 892 -22.09 -16.00 -59.46
N SER A 893 -22.54 -14.90 -58.87
CA SER A 893 -23.97 -14.56 -58.78
C SER A 893 -24.40 -13.52 -59.81
N ARG A 894 -23.49 -12.66 -60.27
CA ARG A 894 -23.78 -11.47 -61.09
C ARG A 894 -23.03 -11.40 -62.43
N LEU A 895 -22.05 -12.28 -62.67
CA LEU A 895 -21.37 -12.32 -63.97
C LEU A 895 -22.31 -12.89 -65.04
N ARG A 896 -22.60 -12.12 -66.07
CA ARG A 896 -23.44 -12.55 -67.19
C ARG A 896 -22.65 -13.47 -68.13
N PRO A 897 -23.28 -14.49 -68.74
CA PRO A 897 -22.61 -15.38 -69.68
C PRO A 897 -21.87 -14.66 -70.80
N GLU A 898 -22.47 -13.60 -71.36
CA GLU A 898 -21.89 -12.76 -72.43
C GLU A 898 -20.64 -11.98 -72.01
N ASP A 899 -20.46 -11.69 -70.72
CA ASP A 899 -19.31 -10.94 -70.20
C ASP A 899 -18.18 -11.85 -69.69
N THR A 900 -18.39 -13.17 -69.72
CA THR A 900 -17.49 -14.16 -69.10
C THR A 900 -16.09 -14.12 -69.71
N GLU A 901 -15.99 -14.01 -71.03
CA GLU A 901 -14.70 -13.97 -71.75
C GLU A 901 -13.90 -12.71 -71.40
N ALA A 902 -14.53 -11.53 -71.46
CA ALA A 902 -13.90 -10.26 -71.13
C ALA A 902 -13.43 -10.23 -69.67
N GLN A 903 -14.23 -10.75 -68.74
CA GLN A 903 -13.87 -10.81 -67.32
C GLN A 903 -12.78 -11.87 -67.06
N LEU A 904 -12.83 -13.02 -67.73
CA LEU A 904 -11.82 -14.07 -67.63
C LEU A 904 -10.44 -13.53 -68.03
N LEU A 905 -10.33 -12.84 -69.16
CA LEU A 905 -9.09 -12.25 -69.66
C LEU A 905 -8.45 -11.28 -68.65
N ARG A 906 -9.24 -10.49 -67.93
CA ARG A 906 -8.76 -9.58 -66.86
C ARG A 906 -8.22 -10.37 -65.66
N LEU A 907 -8.80 -11.53 -65.35
CA LEU A 907 -8.45 -12.32 -64.18
C LEU A 907 -7.24 -13.24 -64.38
N LEU A 908 -6.86 -13.57 -65.63
CA LEU A 908 -5.76 -14.51 -65.91
C LEU A 908 -4.42 -14.10 -65.27
N GLU A 909 -4.20 -12.81 -65.07
CA GLU A 909 -2.98 -12.25 -64.45
C GLU A 909 -3.11 -12.01 -62.93
N HIS A 910 -4.25 -12.37 -62.33
CA HIS A 910 -4.51 -12.07 -60.93
C HIS A 910 -3.56 -12.84 -59.98
N PRO A 911 -2.94 -12.20 -58.97
CA PRO A 911 -1.91 -12.86 -58.13
C PRO A 911 -2.48 -13.85 -57.09
N SER A 912 -3.75 -13.73 -56.69
CA SER A 912 -4.35 -14.52 -55.59
C SER A 912 -4.74 -15.96 -55.97
N PRO A 913 -4.29 -16.99 -55.20
CA PRO A 913 -4.72 -18.38 -55.37
C PRO A 913 -6.23 -18.62 -55.25
N ALA A 914 -6.94 -17.81 -54.46
CA ALA A 914 -8.39 -17.92 -54.31
C ALA A 914 -9.12 -17.55 -55.61
N MET A 915 -8.57 -16.59 -56.36
CA MET A 915 -9.06 -16.20 -57.68
C MET A 915 -8.68 -17.23 -58.74
N HIS A 916 -7.50 -17.86 -58.65
CA HIS A 916 -7.12 -18.96 -59.55
C HIS A 916 -8.13 -20.10 -59.57
N LEU A 917 -8.65 -20.51 -58.41
CA LEU A 917 -9.71 -21.52 -58.34
C LEU A 917 -11.02 -21.07 -59.00
N LEU A 918 -11.41 -19.81 -58.82
CA LEU A 918 -12.59 -19.26 -59.51
C LEU A 918 -12.38 -19.22 -61.03
N ILE A 919 -11.19 -18.81 -61.49
CA ILE A 919 -10.85 -18.79 -62.92
C ILE A 919 -11.09 -20.18 -63.54
N THR A 920 -10.67 -21.26 -62.86
CA THR A 920 -10.94 -22.63 -63.34
C THR A 920 -12.43 -23.02 -63.41
N GLU A 921 -13.33 -22.27 -62.78
CA GLU A 921 -14.78 -22.46 -62.90
C GLU A 921 -15.34 -21.77 -64.14
N LEU A 922 -14.68 -20.71 -64.59
CA LEU A 922 -15.07 -19.92 -65.77
C LEU A 922 -14.49 -20.50 -67.08
N LEU A 923 -13.50 -21.40 -67.00
CA LEU A 923 -12.91 -22.08 -68.15
C LEU A 923 -13.93 -23.04 -68.80
N THR A 924 -14.45 -22.64 -69.94
CA THR A 924 -15.30 -23.45 -70.83
C THR A 924 -14.68 -23.49 -72.23
N GLU A 925 -15.08 -24.44 -73.08
CA GLU A 925 -14.58 -24.49 -74.47
C GLU A 925 -14.88 -23.19 -75.25
N ARG A 926 -15.94 -22.47 -74.86
CA ARG A 926 -16.34 -21.20 -75.48
C ARG A 926 -15.60 -19.98 -74.92
N SER A 927 -15.11 -20.02 -73.69
CA SER A 927 -14.52 -18.84 -73.02
C SER A 927 -13.08 -18.55 -73.44
N LEU A 928 -12.44 -19.45 -74.19
CA LEU A 928 -11.07 -19.34 -74.71
C LEU A 928 -11.00 -19.92 -76.15
N ALA A 929 -11.91 -19.47 -77.01
CA ALA A 929 -11.93 -19.84 -78.42
C ALA A 929 -10.78 -19.18 -79.20
N ASP A 930 -10.33 -18.00 -78.75
CA ASP A 930 -9.21 -17.25 -79.29
C ASP A 930 -7.85 -17.83 -78.87
N GLU A 931 -6.88 -17.85 -79.79
CA GLU A 931 -5.54 -18.40 -79.56
C GLU A 931 -4.70 -17.50 -78.64
N ASP A 932 -4.79 -16.17 -78.79
CA ASP A 932 -4.09 -15.22 -77.90
C ASP A 932 -4.59 -15.34 -76.45
N ALA A 933 -5.90 -15.52 -76.27
CA ALA A 933 -6.51 -15.78 -74.97
C ALA A 933 -6.01 -17.10 -74.34
N PHE A 934 -5.86 -18.16 -75.14
CA PHE A 934 -5.33 -19.45 -74.68
C PHE A 934 -3.86 -19.34 -74.26
N ASP A 935 -3.03 -18.62 -75.02
CA ASP A 935 -1.63 -18.39 -74.66
C ASP A 935 -1.48 -17.64 -73.32
N ARG A 936 -2.38 -16.68 -73.03
CA ARG A 936 -2.42 -15.97 -71.74
C ARG A 936 -2.84 -16.86 -70.56
N LEU A 937 -3.49 -18.00 -70.80
CA LEU A 937 -3.80 -18.98 -69.75
C LEU A 937 -2.56 -19.77 -69.31
N ILE A 938 -1.58 -19.98 -70.19
CA ILE A 938 -0.45 -20.89 -69.96
C ILE A 938 0.37 -20.54 -68.70
N PRO A 939 0.73 -19.27 -68.42
CA PRO A 939 1.43 -18.91 -67.19
C PRO A 939 0.64 -19.28 -65.93
N LEU A 940 -0.67 -18.98 -65.92
CA LEU A 940 -1.56 -19.31 -64.79
C LEU A 940 -1.70 -20.83 -64.62
N ALA A 941 -1.89 -21.57 -65.73
CA ALA A 941 -1.93 -23.01 -65.73
C ALA A 941 -0.65 -23.61 -65.11
N ARG A 942 0.53 -23.10 -65.48
CA ARG A 942 1.79 -23.54 -64.88
C ARG A 942 1.85 -23.25 -63.38
N ILE A 943 1.42 -22.07 -62.94
CA ILE A 943 1.34 -21.71 -61.51
C ILE A 943 0.41 -22.69 -60.76
N VAL A 944 -0.81 -22.92 -61.24
CA VAL A 944 -1.78 -23.80 -60.59
C VAL A 944 -1.27 -25.25 -60.55
N MET A 945 -0.74 -25.75 -61.66
CA MET A 945 -0.36 -27.15 -61.82
C MET A 945 0.90 -27.53 -61.02
N LEU A 946 1.86 -26.60 -60.90
CA LEU A 946 3.13 -26.86 -60.19
C LEU A 946 3.09 -26.55 -58.68
N GLN A 947 1.98 -26.04 -58.14
CA GLN A 947 1.84 -25.83 -56.69
C GLN A 947 1.96 -27.15 -55.90
N VAL A 948 2.93 -27.26 -54.98
CA VAL A 948 3.14 -28.48 -54.18
C VAL A 948 2.13 -28.55 -53.02
N LEU A 949 1.43 -29.68 -52.88
CA LEU A 949 0.48 -30.00 -51.80
C LEU A 949 -0.70 -28.99 -51.60
N LYS A 950 -1.00 -28.15 -52.60
CA LYS A 950 -2.10 -27.15 -52.54
C LYS A 950 -3.01 -27.24 -53.77
N GLY A 951 -4.20 -26.65 -53.68
CA GLY A 951 -5.06 -26.35 -54.84
C GLY A 951 -5.63 -27.56 -55.59
N ARG A 952 -5.91 -28.68 -54.90
CA ARG A 952 -6.29 -29.95 -55.55
C ARG A 952 -7.46 -29.85 -56.54
N VAL A 953 -8.53 -29.16 -56.16
CA VAL A 953 -9.71 -28.97 -57.03
C VAL A 953 -9.35 -28.15 -58.27
N ALA A 954 -8.58 -27.06 -58.12
CA ALA A 954 -8.15 -26.24 -59.25
C ALA A 954 -7.24 -27.03 -60.20
N LYS A 955 -6.32 -27.85 -59.67
CA LYS A 955 -5.46 -28.73 -60.47
C LYS A 955 -6.25 -29.76 -61.27
N ASP A 956 -7.18 -30.45 -60.63
CA ASP A 956 -7.97 -31.49 -61.31
C ASP A 956 -8.84 -30.87 -62.43
N ARG A 957 -9.45 -29.70 -62.19
CA ARG A 957 -10.22 -28.94 -63.20
C ARG A 957 -9.33 -28.42 -64.35
N MET A 958 -8.21 -27.80 -64.02
CA MET A 958 -7.25 -27.30 -65.00
C MET A 958 -6.67 -28.45 -65.84
N THR A 959 -6.34 -29.58 -65.22
CA THR A 959 -5.87 -30.79 -65.94
C THR A 959 -6.93 -31.30 -66.91
N ALA A 960 -8.18 -31.39 -66.48
CA ALA A 960 -9.28 -31.84 -67.34
C ALA A 960 -9.48 -30.90 -68.53
N PHE A 961 -9.53 -29.59 -68.28
CA PHE A 961 -9.68 -28.58 -69.33
C PHE A 961 -8.52 -28.64 -70.33
N LEU A 962 -7.27 -28.58 -69.86
CA LEU A 962 -6.08 -28.62 -70.72
C LEU A 962 -5.96 -29.92 -71.50
N ARG A 963 -6.34 -31.07 -70.92
CA ARG A 963 -6.40 -32.36 -71.63
C ARG A 963 -7.42 -32.32 -72.75
N THR A 964 -8.63 -31.81 -72.52
CA THR A 964 -9.63 -31.66 -73.59
C THR A 964 -9.12 -30.77 -74.72
N GLN A 965 -8.52 -29.62 -74.38
CA GLN A 965 -7.94 -28.69 -75.37
C GLN A 965 -6.80 -29.35 -76.16
N ALA A 966 -5.91 -30.09 -75.50
CA ALA A 966 -4.81 -30.81 -76.15
C ALA A 966 -5.30 -31.95 -77.05
N LEU A 967 -6.38 -32.65 -76.72
CA LEU A 967 -6.88 -33.73 -77.59
C LEU A 967 -7.68 -33.21 -78.79
N GLY A 968 -8.24 -31.99 -78.69
CA GLY A 968 -9.04 -31.37 -79.73
C GLY A 968 -8.23 -30.57 -80.76
N ASP A 969 -7.07 -30.03 -80.38
CA ASP A 969 -6.24 -29.19 -81.23
C ASP A 969 -4.75 -29.54 -81.13
N ARG A 970 -4.13 -29.77 -82.29
CA ARG A 970 -2.72 -30.12 -82.42
C ARG A 970 -1.77 -29.04 -81.89
N ALA A 971 -2.00 -27.78 -82.24
CA ALA A 971 -1.12 -26.67 -81.84
C ALA A 971 -1.16 -26.49 -80.32
N ARG A 972 -2.37 -26.57 -79.73
CA ARG A 972 -2.55 -26.55 -78.26
C ARG A 972 -1.89 -27.75 -77.59
N ALA A 973 -1.98 -28.96 -78.17
CA ALA A 973 -1.22 -30.13 -77.70
C ALA A 973 0.28 -29.87 -77.65
N GLN A 974 0.86 -29.34 -78.74
CA GLN A 974 2.29 -29.07 -78.82
C GLN A 974 2.75 -28.09 -77.73
N THR A 975 2.00 -27.02 -77.49
CA THR A 975 2.27 -26.04 -76.41
C THR A 975 2.21 -26.68 -75.01
N LEU A 976 1.27 -27.61 -74.78
CA LEU A 976 1.05 -28.24 -73.47
C LEU A 976 1.98 -29.41 -73.16
N LEU A 977 2.70 -29.96 -74.14
CA LEU A 977 3.62 -31.10 -73.95
C LEU A 977 4.64 -30.84 -72.83
N ALA A 978 5.28 -29.67 -72.85
CA ALA A 978 6.28 -29.31 -71.86
C ALA A 978 5.68 -29.25 -70.45
N LEU A 979 4.48 -28.69 -70.29
CA LEU A 979 3.81 -28.58 -68.99
C LEU A 979 3.46 -29.97 -68.41
N PHE A 980 2.93 -30.88 -69.23
CA PHE A 980 2.62 -32.24 -68.76
C PHE A 980 3.88 -33.09 -68.56
N ALA A 981 4.94 -32.88 -69.35
CA ALA A 981 6.23 -33.50 -69.12
C ALA A 981 6.81 -33.10 -67.75
N ASP A 982 6.81 -31.80 -67.43
CA ASP A 982 7.22 -31.29 -66.12
C ASP A 982 6.38 -31.91 -64.99
N LEU A 983 5.06 -31.97 -65.17
CA LEU A 983 4.15 -32.54 -64.18
C LEU A 983 4.32 -34.05 -63.98
N SER A 984 4.79 -34.78 -65.00
CA SER A 984 5.10 -36.22 -64.89
C SER A 984 6.24 -36.50 -63.90
N LEU A 985 7.11 -35.51 -63.67
CA LEU A 985 8.18 -35.58 -62.66
C LEU A 985 7.68 -35.27 -61.24
N SER A 986 6.40 -34.92 -61.06
CA SER A 986 5.84 -34.60 -59.75
C SER A 986 6.01 -35.74 -58.75
N GLY A 987 6.39 -35.41 -57.51
CA GLY A 987 6.41 -36.33 -56.37
C GLY A 987 5.02 -36.79 -55.93
N THR A 988 3.95 -36.11 -56.36
CA THR A 988 2.57 -36.48 -56.02
C THR A 988 2.06 -37.54 -56.99
N ALA A 989 1.85 -38.77 -56.51
CA ALA A 989 1.49 -39.92 -57.36
C ALA A 989 0.25 -39.65 -58.26
N ARG A 990 -0.74 -38.91 -57.75
CA ARG A 990 -1.95 -38.54 -58.51
C ARG A 990 -1.67 -37.55 -59.65
N ASP A 991 -0.86 -36.51 -59.40
CA ASP A 991 -0.46 -35.53 -60.43
C ASP A 991 0.37 -36.22 -61.52
N ARG A 992 1.33 -37.07 -61.11
CA ARG A 992 2.14 -37.89 -62.00
C ARG A 992 1.28 -38.81 -62.87
N ALA A 993 0.33 -39.52 -62.26
CA ALA A 993 -0.55 -40.42 -62.97
C ALA A 993 -1.42 -39.66 -64.00
N ALA A 994 -2.01 -38.53 -63.62
CA ALA A 994 -2.80 -37.69 -64.52
C ALA A 994 -1.96 -37.15 -65.70
N ALA A 995 -0.73 -36.71 -65.43
CA ALA A 995 0.21 -36.24 -66.46
C ALA A 995 0.59 -37.35 -67.44
N ILE A 996 0.98 -38.53 -66.94
CA ILE A 996 1.34 -39.68 -67.79
C ILE A 996 0.15 -40.15 -68.63
N LEU A 997 -1.06 -40.22 -68.04
CA LEU A 997 -2.27 -40.56 -68.78
C LEU A 997 -2.57 -39.53 -69.87
N THR A 998 -2.45 -38.24 -69.56
CA THR A 998 -2.68 -37.17 -70.54
C THR A 998 -1.65 -37.20 -71.68
N LEU A 999 -0.36 -37.37 -71.37
CA LEU A 999 0.70 -37.53 -72.37
C LEU A 999 0.48 -38.77 -73.26
N ARG A 1000 0.00 -39.88 -72.68
CA ARG A 1000 -0.33 -41.09 -73.44
C ARG A 1000 -1.47 -40.80 -74.42
N ASP A 1001 -2.51 -40.14 -73.94
CA ASP A 1001 -3.68 -39.83 -74.76
C ASP A 1001 -3.36 -38.82 -75.87
N ILE A 1002 -2.50 -37.83 -75.59
CA ILE A 1002 -1.97 -36.91 -76.62
C ILE A 1002 -1.17 -37.69 -77.68
N ALA A 1003 -0.33 -38.64 -77.27
CA ALA A 1003 0.43 -39.49 -78.19
C ALA A 1003 -0.47 -40.39 -79.06
N ASP A 1004 -1.64 -40.81 -78.54
CA ASP A 1004 -2.62 -41.58 -79.32
C ASP A 1004 -3.42 -40.69 -80.29
N ALA A 1005 -3.84 -39.49 -79.84
CA ALA A 1005 -4.64 -38.56 -80.65
C ALA A 1005 -3.82 -37.82 -81.72
N HIS A 1006 -2.53 -37.56 -81.44
CA HIS A 1006 -1.60 -36.84 -82.32
C HIS A 1006 -0.25 -37.60 -82.41
N PRO A 1007 -0.18 -38.72 -83.17
CA PRO A 1007 0.95 -39.65 -83.16
C PRO A 1007 2.30 -39.11 -83.63
N ASP A 1008 2.29 -37.97 -84.30
CA ASP A 1008 3.46 -37.32 -84.88
C ASP A 1008 4.05 -36.24 -83.96
N LEU A 1009 3.44 -35.98 -82.80
CA LEU A 1009 4.04 -35.19 -81.73
C LEU A 1009 5.03 -36.03 -80.91
N ASP A 1010 6.24 -35.51 -80.72
CA ASP A 1010 7.27 -36.17 -79.92
C ASP A 1010 6.93 -36.08 -78.43
N THR A 1011 6.44 -37.18 -77.85
CA THR A 1011 6.09 -37.26 -76.44
C THR A 1011 7.20 -37.96 -75.64
N PRO A 1012 7.45 -37.57 -74.38
CA PRO A 1012 8.50 -38.19 -73.57
C PRO A 1012 8.18 -39.64 -73.11
N LEU A 1013 7.06 -40.22 -73.55
CA LEU A 1013 6.63 -41.56 -73.15
C LEU A 1013 7.19 -42.63 -74.08
N VAL A 1014 7.91 -43.58 -73.51
CA VAL A 1014 8.37 -44.78 -74.22
C VAL A 1014 7.44 -45.95 -73.90
N ARG A 1015 6.63 -46.40 -74.87
CA ARG A 1015 5.79 -47.59 -74.72
C ARG A 1015 6.66 -48.85 -74.79
N ARG A 1016 6.62 -49.69 -73.76
CA ARG A 1016 7.26 -51.01 -73.76
C ARG A 1016 6.19 -52.11 -73.79
N PRO A 1017 6.35 -53.17 -74.60
CA PRO A 1017 5.42 -54.30 -74.61
C PRO A 1017 5.42 -55.02 -73.26
N SER A 1018 4.27 -55.53 -72.81
CA SER A 1018 4.14 -56.24 -71.53
C SER A 1018 4.86 -57.60 -71.59
N GLU A 1019 5.80 -57.85 -70.68
CA GLU A 1019 6.49 -59.15 -70.58
C GLU A 1019 5.52 -60.27 -70.17
N ALA A 1020 5.43 -61.33 -71.00
CA ALA A 1020 4.66 -62.53 -70.70
C ALA A 1020 5.32 -63.32 -69.55
N ARG A 1021 4.69 -63.39 -68.38
CA ARG A 1021 5.16 -64.24 -67.27
C ARG A 1021 4.93 -65.72 -67.62
N ALA A 1022 6.03 -66.45 -67.87
CA ALA A 1022 6.00 -67.90 -67.98
C ALA A 1022 5.81 -68.55 -66.61
N PHE A 1023 4.77 -69.38 -66.49
CA PHE A 1023 4.48 -70.22 -65.33
C PHE A 1023 5.41 -71.45 -65.36
N SER A 1024 6.28 -71.65 -64.36
CA SER A 1024 7.05 -72.90 -64.20
C SER A 1024 6.61 -73.66 -62.95
N ALA A 1025 6.22 -74.92 -63.12
CA ALA A 1025 5.74 -75.81 -62.06
C ALA A 1025 6.83 -76.79 -61.56
N GLY A 1026 6.98 -76.88 -60.22
CA GLY A 1026 7.43 -78.02 -59.40
C GLY A 1026 8.90 -78.50 -59.51
N PRO A 1027 9.47 -79.27 -58.54
CA PRO A 1027 8.80 -80.08 -57.49
C PRO A 1027 9.48 -80.08 -56.08
N GLY A 1028 8.81 -80.69 -55.09
CA GLY A 1028 9.51 -81.52 -54.07
C GLY A 1028 9.49 -81.09 -52.59
N ALA A 1029 8.62 -81.78 -51.84
CA ALA A 1029 8.49 -81.98 -50.39
C ALA A 1029 9.68 -81.77 -49.42
N THR A 1030 9.29 -81.44 -48.16
CA THR A 1030 9.76 -81.93 -46.83
C THR A 1030 10.25 -80.85 -45.85
N ARG A 1031 9.35 -80.24 -45.06
CA ARG A 1031 8.95 -80.61 -43.70
C ARG A 1031 7.92 -79.61 -43.16
#